data_AF-A0A2A4J7J0-F1
#
_entry.id   AF-A0A2A4J7J0-F1
#
_cell.length_a   1.000
_cell.length_b   1.000
_cell.length_c   1.000
_cell.angle_alpha   90.00
_cell.angle_beta   90.00
_cell.angle_gamma   90.00
#
_symmetry.space_group_name_H-M   'P 1'
#
loop_
_entity.id
_entity.type
_entity.pdbx_description
1 polymer ?
#
loop_
_entity_poly.entity_id
_entity_poly.type
_entity_poly.pdbx_seq_one_letter_code
_entity_poly.pdbx_strand_id
1 'polypeptide(L)'
;MFIRQIVRVISYPKFRNASVSKLDHNLRICSRNFHRASNLCLRVFMEHENRYAYSILENKGYAVSLCNNIYINNHPKLTLSEQEFKEVLQADWSKKSHIELFNYFPKFGLYCSEHNLSISNEIFDTYIDYLTDSFKLATDKELESIFHALSNWPEVESIRTRNFIEVWTALDDECLNRYKNWTHSELLSYIPLFYMVNVTKYSDFFVKSLQKLASKAKQLTPGQLVQTMFFIGIWRKSPFDMHNLELEIKKKYDLFTIDDLAIMSMGFFKSKTPIRDMDLVLKMIDSIIADSKNVHEVSLAALLKVIRYSTKQTTDDRIYRLLDALQHEIPRLSIMCNVHLALVGTSTLNLHEECLHKIAKTVIKSISQTRMKDLERLVLTYSTFNLIPKTEECFFLKVMEELRKPERISEINSHGRSFACCIAYLGLLGFYPVDLIDKVLNKDFLKLTYGTYCYNYGREILTLSNVSKIFCPGATVNNLQDKHVQIMAKKYTDYMPSEDYVKQYNITERMVLDVMKVLRETQGGHDYVVGEHILSHHQRGDVVICNDQSGAPVEVKDKFPARDFGLLRRPPDSNTWIVLVIAGRNAIINGTDNATGFFTSKIRELEAMGYHAALVPWSKYSKLNKLEEKAEFLNSLITYSLRKTK
;
A
#
# COMPACT_ATOMS: atom_id res chain seq x y z
N MET A 1 -8.76 -37.41 -22.95
CA MET A 1 -7.77 -37.69 -21.89
C MET A 1 -7.12 -36.37 -21.41
N PHE A 2 -7.95 -35.36 -21.11
CA PHE A 2 -7.58 -33.93 -21.15
C PHE A 2 -8.10 -33.12 -19.93
N ILE A 3 -8.43 -33.79 -18.81
CA ILE A 3 -9.00 -33.15 -17.59
C ILE A 3 -8.21 -33.50 -16.32
N ARG A 4 -6.90 -33.79 -16.42
CA ARG A 4 -6.07 -34.15 -15.24
C ARG A 4 -4.92 -33.19 -14.89
N GLN A 5 -4.77 -32.05 -15.57
CA GLN A 5 -3.65 -31.13 -15.32
C GLN A 5 -4.00 -29.76 -14.69
N ILE A 6 -5.27 -29.49 -14.34
CA ILE A 6 -5.71 -28.20 -13.74
C ILE A 6 -5.95 -28.30 -12.21
N VAL A 7 -5.34 -29.26 -11.49
CA VAL A 7 -5.55 -29.40 -10.02
C VAL A 7 -4.27 -29.19 -9.19
N ARG A 8 -3.14 -28.75 -9.77
CA ARG A 8 -1.87 -28.61 -9.03
C ARG A 8 -1.41 -27.18 -8.70
N VAL A 9 -2.29 -26.28 -8.23
CA VAL A 9 -1.87 -25.13 -7.40
C VAL A 9 -2.96 -24.72 -6.40
N ILE A 10 -3.31 -25.59 -5.45
CA ILE A 10 -3.91 -25.17 -4.17
C ILE A 10 -3.22 -25.98 -3.05
N SER A 11 -2.06 -25.50 -2.62
CA SER A 11 -1.37 -26.01 -1.44
C SER A 11 -1.79 -25.15 -0.24
N TYR A 12 -2.78 -25.61 0.53
CA TYR A 12 -3.03 -25.08 1.88
C TYR A 12 -2.00 -25.66 2.87
N PRO A 13 -1.63 -24.92 3.94
CA PRO A 13 -0.72 -25.43 4.96
C PRO A 13 -1.35 -26.57 5.75
N LYS A 14 -0.56 -27.61 6.03
CA LYS A 14 -0.91 -28.78 6.84
C LYS A 14 -1.26 -28.34 8.28
N PHE A 15 -2.54 -28.44 8.66
CA PHE A 15 -2.93 -28.61 10.06
C PHE A 15 -3.05 -30.11 10.38
N ARG A 16 -2.45 -30.51 11.50
CA ARG A 16 -2.42 -31.88 12.03
C ARG A 16 -3.81 -32.31 12.52
N ASN A 17 -4.12 -33.58 12.23
CA ASN A 17 -5.18 -34.47 12.68
C ASN A 17 -5.94 -34.14 13.98
N ALA A 18 -7.27 -34.13 13.91
CA ALA A 18 -8.14 -34.77 14.91
C ALA A 18 -9.50 -35.17 14.29
N SER A 19 -9.75 -36.49 14.29
CA SER A 19 -11.03 -37.23 14.26
C SER A 19 -12.17 -36.78 13.32
N VAL A 20 -12.35 -37.58 12.26
CA VAL A 20 -13.58 -37.73 11.50
C VAL A 20 -14.60 -38.50 12.34
N SER A 21 -15.67 -37.85 12.78
CA SER A 21 -17.02 -38.42 12.84
C SER A 21 -18.03 -37.32 13.23
N LYS A 22 -19.20 -37.35 12.59
CA LYS A 22 -20.34 -36.43 12.73
C LYS A 22 -20.27 -35.12 11.93
N LEU A 23 -20.44 -35.24 10.62
CA LEU A 23 -20.98 -34.17 9.78
C LEU A 23 -21.63 -34.78 8.53
N ASP A 24 -22.68 -35.57 8.74
CA ASP A 24 -23.49 -36.15 7.67
C ASP A 24 -24.98 -35.79 7.78
N HIS A 25 -25.30 -34.62 8.37
CA HIS A 25 -26.70 -34.19 8.49
C HIS A 25 -27.00 -32.71 8.22
N ASN A 26 -26.08 -31.94 7.63
CA ASN A 26 -26.34 -30.54 7.25
C ASN A 26 -26.03 -30.22 5.78
N LEU A 27 -26.12 -31.21 4.89
CA LEU A 27 -26.19 -31.00 3.45
C LEU A 27 -27.62 -30.67 3.03
N ARG A 28 -28.09 -29.47 3.38
CA ARG A 28 -29.16 -28.73 2.69
C ARG A 28 -29.31 -27.38 3.37
N ILE A 29 -29.38 -26.33 2.56
CA ILE A 29 -29.53 -24.92 2.93
C ILE A 29 -28.20 -24.25 3.33
N CYS A 30 -27.41 -23.93 2.30
CA CYS A 30 -26.52 -22.78 2.36
C CYS A 30 -26.46 -22.20 0.94
N SER A 31 -27.46 -21.38 0.59
CA SER A 31 -27.35 -20.43 -0.51
C SER A 31 -26.18 -19.51 -0.16
N ARG A 32 -24.99 -19.86 -0.65
CA ARG A 32 -23.81 -19.03 -0.53
C ARG A 32 -24.09 -17.75 -1.30
N ASN A 33 -24.32 -16.67 -0.56
CA ASN A 33 -24.09 -15.32 -1.03
C ASN A 33 -22.64 -15.26 -1.51
N PHE A 34 -22.44 -15.47 -2.81
CA PHE A 34 -21.21 -15.10 -3.47
C PHE A 34 -21.08 -13.60 -3.28
N HIS A 35 -20.20 -13.20 -2.37
CA HIS A 35 -19.56 -11.90 -2.46
C HIS A 35 -19.01 -11.81 -3.89
N ARG A 36 -19.67 -11.02 -4.74
CA ARG A 36 -19.09 -10.54 -5.98
C ARG A 36 -17.85 -9.76 -5.57
N ALA A 37 -16.70 -10.42 -5.55
CA ALA A 37 -15.45 -9.71 -5.66
C ALA A 37 -15.57 -8.91 -6.97
N SER A 38 -15.43 -7.60 -6.89
CA SER A 38 -15.32 -6.68 -8.03
C SER A 38 -14.11 -6.99 -8.95
N ASN A 39 -13.49 -8.16 -8.80
CA ASN A 39 -12.34 -8.64 -9.57
C ASN A 39 -12.72 -9.65 -10.68
N LEU A 40 -14.01 -9.95 -10.88
CA LEU A 40 -14.45 -10.99 -11.84
C LEU A 40 -15.31 -10.48 -13.01
N CYS A 41 -15.64 -9.18 -13.07
CA CYS A 41 -16.30 -8.57 -14.22
C CYS A 41 -15.68 -7.21 -14.55
N LEU A 42 -15.61 -6.93 -15.85
CA LEU A 42 -15.14 -5.71 -16.53
C LEU A 42 -13.62 -5.55 -16.60
N ARG A 43 -13.15 -5.22 -17.81
CA ARG A 43 -11.75 -4.90 -18.16
C ARG A 43 -11.10 -4.16 -17.01
N VAL A 44 -10.09 -4.76 -16.39
CA VAL A 44 -9.28 -4.09 -15.37
C VAL A 44 -8.68 -2.86 -16.04
N PHE A 45 -9.26 -1.71 -15.71
CA PHE A 45 -8.83 -0.38 -16.12
C PHE A 45 -7.29 -0.32 -16.21
N MET A 46 -6.74 -0.07 -17.40
CA MET A 46 -5.33 0.28 -17.52
C MET A 46 -5.09 1.53 -16.69
N GLU A 47 -4.44 1.37 -15.54
CA GLU A 47 -4.13 2.47 -14.64
C GLU A 47 -3.47 3.60 -15.43
N HIS A 48 -3.92 4.84 -15.23
CA HIS A 48 -3.39 6.02 -15.90
C HIS A 48 -1.84 6.07 -15.86
N GLU A 49 -1.25 5.76 -14.69
CA GLU A 49 0.20 5.67 -14.51
C GLU A 49 0.86 4.63 -15.44
N ASN A 50 0.25 3.46 -15.64
CA ASN A 50 0.79 2.42 -16.52
C ASN A 50 0.71 2.83 -17.99
N ARG A 51 -0.38 3.51 -18.38
CA ARG A 51 -0.53 4.03 -19.76
C ARG A 51 0.53 5.09 -20.05
N TYR A 52 0.72 6.04 -19.12
CA TYR A 52 1.77 7.05 -19.22
C TYR A 52 3.16 6.40 -19.34
N ALA A 53 3.50 5.48 -18.44
CA ALA A 53 4.78 4.77 -18.49
C ALA A 53 4.99 3.98 -19.79
N TYR A 54 3.94 3.31 -20.29
CA TYR A 54 4.03 2.57 -21.55
C TYR A 54 4.25 3.50 -22.75
N SER A 55 3.59 4.66 -22.79
CA SER A 55 3.80 5.64 -23.87
C SER A 55 5.24 6.17 -23.92
N ILE A 56 5.92 6.27 -22.78
CA ILE A 56 7.35 6.61 -22.75
C ILE A 56 8.18 5.49 -23.38
N LEU A 57 7.87 4.22 -23.06
CA LEU A 57 8.56 3.07 -23.67
C LEU A 57 8.39 3.05 -25.19
N GLU A 58 7.17 3.30 -25.69
CA GLU A 58 6.90 3.39 -27.13
C GLU A 58 7.66 4.56 -27.78
N ASN A 59 7.58 5.76 -27.20
CA ASN A 59 8.24 6.96 -27.75
C ASN A 59 9.76 6.84 -27.81
N LYS A 60 10.37 6.07 -26.90
CA LYS A 60 11.81 5.80 -26.88
C LYS A 60 12.22 4.58 -27.73
N GLY A 61 11.26 3.88 -28.33
CA GLY A 61 11.52 2.65 -29.08
C GLY A 61 11.95 1.48 -28.20
N TYR A 62 11.64 1.49 -26.91
CA TYR A 62 11.93 0.38 -26.00
C TYR A 62 10.85 -0.71 -26.06
N ALA A 63 9.63 -0.35 -26.42
CA ALA A 63 8.51 -1.30 -26.55
C ALA A 63 7.84 -1.16 -27.92
N VAL A 64 7.20 -2.25 -28.35
CA VAL A 64 6.39 -2.29 -29.57
C VAL A 64 5.14 -1.42 -29.41
N SER A 65 4.66 -0.86 -30.52
CA SER A 65 3.40 -0.13 -30.50
C SER A 65 2.22 -1.06 -30.32
N LEU A 66 1.32 -0.73 -29.37
CA LEU A 66 0.07 -1.48 -29.17
C LEU A 66 -1.11 -0.91 -29.98
N CYS A 67 -0.87 0.04 -30.88
CA CYS A 67 -1.91 0.65 -31.69
C CYS A 67 -2.38 -0.27 -32.83
N ASN A 68 -3.59 -0.83 -32.70
CA ASN A 68 -4.21 -1.68 -33.71
C ASN A 68 -4.42 -0.99 -35.07
N ASN A 69 -4.51 0.34 -35.11
CA ASN A 69 -4.66 1.10 -36.36
C ASN A 69 -3.49 0.86 -37.33
N ILE A 70 -2.28 0.61 -36.83
CA ILE A 70 -1.12 0.31 -37.69
C ILE A 70 -1.30 -1.05 -38.37
N TYR A 71 -1.80 -2.04 -37.63
CA TYR A 71 -2.11 -3.37 -38.17
C TYR A 71 -3.23 -3.30 -39.21
N ILE A 72 -4.33 -2.61 -38.91
CA ILE A 72 -5.48 -2.46 -39.82
C ILE A 72 -5.08 -1.70 -41.10
N ASN A 73 -4.34 -0.60 -40.97
CA ASN A 73 -3.90 0.21 -42.11
C ASN A 73 -2.90 -0.53 -43.03
N ASN A 74 -2.10 -1.44 -42.47
CA ASN A 74 -1.19 -2.28 -43.26
C ASN A 74 -1.93 -3.44 -43.97
N HIS A 75 -3.20 -3.68 -43.67
CA HIS A 75 -4.00 -4.77 -44.22
C HIS A 75 -5.41 -4.30 -44.67
N PRO A 76 -5.53 -3.49 -45.75
CA PRO A 76 -6.79 -2.87 -46.18
C PRO A 76 -7.85 -3.84 -46.77
N LYS A 77 -7.53 -5.14 -46.93
CA LYS A 77 -8.45 -6.19 -47.43
C LYS A 77 -9.05 -7.06 -46.29
N LEU A 78 -9.29 -6.48 -45.12
CA LEU A 78 -9.75 -7.21 -43.95
C LEU A 78 -11.28 -7.17 -43.72
N THR A 79 -12.06 -6.51 -44.58
CA THR A 79 -13.52 -6.46 -44.44
C THR A 79 -14.18 -7.71 -45.02
N LEU A 80 -15.23 -8.20 -44.34
CA LEU A 80 -16.13 -9.23 -44.84
C LEU A 80 -17.48 -8.59 -45.15
N SER A 81 -18.07 -8.90 -46.29
CA SER A 81 -19.49 -8.67 -46.50
C SER A 81 -20.34 -9.62 -45.65
N GLU A 82 -21.60 -9.28 -45.39
CA GLU A 82 -22.52 -10.15 -44.66
C GLU A 82 -22.68 -11.53 -45.35
N GLN A 83 -22.67 -11.55 -46.69
CA GLN A 83 -22.75 -12.79 -47.46
C GLN A 83 -21.48 -13.64 -47.26
N GLU A 84 -20.30 -13.05 -47.42
CA GLU A 84 -19.03 -13.77 -47.19
C GLU A 84 -18.94 -14.27 -45.75
N PHE A 85 -19.39 -13.50 -44.76
CA PHE A 85 -19.41 -13.93 -43.37
C PHE A 85 -20.27 -15.18 -43.17
N LYS A 86 -21.48 -15.24 -43.77
CA LYS A 86 -22.35 -16.44 -43.70
C LYS A 86 -21.75 -17.65 -44.40
N GLU A 87 -21.16 -17.46 -45.58
CA GLU A 87 -20.50 -18.54 -46.33
C GLU A 87 -19.30 -19.12 -45.57
N VAL A 88 -18.51 -18.24 -44.96
CA VAL A 88 -17.31 -18.60 -44.21
C VAL A 88 -17.67 -19.29 -42.87
N LEU A 89 -18.77 -18.93 -42.22
CA LEU A 89 -19.27 -19.64 -41.03
C LEU A 89 -19.73 -21.08 -41.35
N GLN A 90 -20.19 -21.35 -42.57
CA GLN A 90 -20.60 -22.69 -43.01
C GLN A 90 -19.45 -23.50 -43.60
N ALA A 91 -18.24 -22.94 -43.69
CA ALA A 91 -17.09 -23.60 -44.27
C ALA A 91 -16.63 -24.80 -43.43
N ASP A 92 -16.20 -25.86 -44.11
CA ASP A 92 -15.54 -27.00 -43.48
C ASP A 92 -14.08 -26.67 -43.19
N TRP A 93 -13.84 -26.09 -42.01
CA TRP A 93 -12.51 -25.66 -41.56
C TRP A 93 -11.49 -26.79 -41.44
N SER A 94 -11.93 -28.05 -41.34
CA SER A 94 -11.04 -29.21 -41.32
C SER A 94 -10.24 -29.40 -42.62
N LYS A 95 -10.74 -28.84 -43.72
CA LYS A 95 -10.11 -28.90 -45.06
C LYS A 95 -9.30 -27.67 -45.41
N LYS A 96 -9.27 -26.66 -44.52
CA LYS A 96 -8.60 -25.39 -44.76
C LYS A 96 -7.15 -25.44 -44.28
N SER A 97 -6.28 -24.72 -44.97
CA SER A 97 -4.88 -24.56 -44.56
C SER A 97 -4.75 -23.66 -43.32
N HIS A 98 -3.68 -23.80 -42.55
CA HIS A 98 -3.38 -22.90 -41.43
C HIS A 98 -3.25 -21.43 -41.87
N ILE A 99 -2.72 -21.19 -43.08
CA ILE A 99 -2.63 -19.87 -43.68
C ILE A 99 -4.03 -19.27 -43.88
N GLU A 100 -4.99 -20.06 -44.36
CA GLU A 100 -6.38 -19.60 -44.47
C GLU A 100 -6.98 -19.30 -43.09
N LEU A 101 -6.77 -20.17 -42.10
CA LEU A 101 -7.27 -19.95 -40.73
C LEU A 101 -6.76 -18.62 -40.15
N PHE A 102 -5.46 -18.35 -40.24
CA PHE A 102 -4.85 -17.12 -39.73
C PHE A 102 -5.29 -15.88 -40.49
N ASN A 103 -5.54 -16.00 -41.80
CA ASN A 103 -6.04 -14.89 -42.62
C ASN A 103 -7.49 -14.51 -42.31
N TYR A 104 -8.33 -15.47 -41.89
CA TYR A 104 -9.72 -15.19 -41.54
C TYR A 104 -9.92 -14.65 -40.12
N PHE A 105 -9.01 -14.92 -39.19
CA PHE A 105 -9.14 -14.46 -37.81
C PHE A 105 -9.25 -12.93 -37.65
N PRO A 106 -8.36 -12.11 -38.25
CA PRO A 106 -8.48 -10.65 -38.20
C PRO A 106 -9.73 -10.14 -38.91
N LYS A 107 -10.16 -10.82 -39.99
CA LYS A 107 -11.38 -10.47 -40.73
C LYS A 107 -12.63 -10.65 -39.87
N PHE A 108 -12.69 -11.78 -39.15
CA PHE A 108 -13.75 -12.02 -38.17
C PHE A 108 -13.72 -10.98 -37.06
N GLY A 109 -12.54 -10.68 -36.49
CA GLY A 109 -12.41 -9.67 -35.44
C GLY A 109 -12.99 -8.32 -35.84
N LEU A 110 -12.68 -7.82 -37.04
CA LEU A 110 -13.22 -6.55 -37.55
C LEU A 110 -14.73 -6.59 -37.78
N TYR A 111 -15.21 -7.57 -38.55
CA TYR A 111 -16.66 -7.72 -38.81
C TYR A 111 -17.44 -7.83 -37.50
N CYS A 112 -16.96 -8.65 -36.56
CA CYS A 112 -17.59 -8.83 -35.27
C CYS A 112 -17.58 -7.57 -34.41
N SER A 113 -16.54 -6.73 -34.53
CA SER A 113 -16.46 -5.42 -33.87
C SER A 113 -17.58 -4.48 -34.34
N GLU A 114 -17.80 -4.41 -35.65
CA GLU A 114 -18.84 -3.57 -36.27
C GLU A 114 -20.26 -4.07 -35.96
N HIS A 115 -20.43 -5.38 -35.83
CA HIS A 115 -21.73 -6.02 -35.59
C HIS A 115 -21.97 -6.44 -34.14
N ASN A 116 -21.06 -6.10 -33.21
CA ASN A 116 -21.12 -6.45 -31.79
C ASN A 116 -21.32 -7.96 -31.51
N LEU A 117 -20.65 -8.81 -32.29
CA LEU A 117 -20.68 -10.27 -32.13
C LEU A 117 -19.50 -10.74 -31.27
N SER A 118 -19.77 -11.30 -30.09
CA SER A 118 -18.70 -11.79 -29.23
C SER A 118 -18.02 -13.03 -29.81
N ILE A 119 -16.69 -13.11 -29.68
CA ILE A 119 -15.89 -14.32 -29.98
C ILE A 119 -16.41 -15.56 -29.24
N SER A 120 -17.06 -15.35 -28.10
CA SER A 120 -17.61 -16.40 -27.24
C SER A 120 -18.93 -17.00 -27.72
N ASN A 121 -19.44 -16.55 -28.87
CA ASN A 121 -20.60 -17.15 -29.49
C ASN A 121 -20.24 -18.54 -30.07
N GLU A 122 -21.11 -19.52 -29.85
CA GLU A 122 -20.95 -20.92 -30.28
C GLU A 122 -20.74 -21.06 -31.80
N ILE A 123 -21.20 -20.08 -32.60
CA ILE A 123 -20.97 -20.05 -34.05
C ILE A 123 -19.47 -20.07 -34.42
N PHE A 124 -18.58 -19.68 -33.51
CA PHE A 124 -17.14 -19.67 -33.75
C PHE A 124 -16.41 -20.90 -33.21
N ASP A 125 -17.06 -21.77 -32.43
CA ASP A 125 -16.41 -22.87 -31.72
C ASP A 125 -15.57 -23.75 -32.65
N THR A 126 -16.17 -24.27 -33.72
CA THR A 126 -15.48 -25.14 -34.67
C THR A 126 -14.29 -24.44 -35.31
N TYR A 127 -14.44 -23.17 -35.68
CA TYR A 127 -13.35 -22.41 -36.27
C TYR A 127 -12.20 -22.17 -35.27
N ILE A 128 -12.52 -21.85 -34.02
CA ILE A 128 -11.55 -21.58 -32.95
C ILE A 128 -10.78 -22.84 -32.56
N ASP A 129 -11.45 -24.00 -32.52
CA ASP A 129 -10.79 -25.30 -32.32
C ASP A 129 -9.71 -25.52 -33.39
N TYR A 130 -10.06 -25.41 -34.68
CA TYR A 130 -9.08 -25.60 -35.77
C TYR A 130 -7.98 -24.52 -35.80
N LEU A 131 -8.33 -23.27 -35.46
CA LEU A 131 -7.38 -22.16 -35.37
C LEU A 131 -6.32 -22.45 -34.31
N THR A 132 -6.73 -22.82 -33.09
CA THR A 132 -5.83 -23.06 -31.95
C THR A 132 -4.96 -24.31 -32.17
N ASP A 133 -5.50 -25.37 -32.76
CA ASP A 133 -4.75 -26.58 -33.14
C ASP A 133 -3.63 -26.30 -34.16
N SER A 134 -3.77 -25.21 -34.92
CA SER A 134 -2.84 -24.81 -35.97
C SER A 134 -1.70 -23.90 -35.48
N PHE A 135 -1.72 -23.38 -34.24
CA PHE A 135 -0.73 -22.39 -33.77
C PHE A 135 0.72 -22.87 -33.80
N LYS A 136 0.96 -24.18 -33.60
CA LYS A 136 2.30 -24.79 -33.76
C LYS A 136 2.90 -24.62 -35.17
N LEU A 137 2.07 -24.33 -36.18
CA LEU A 137 2.47 -24.10 -37.57
C LEU A 137 2.69 -22.61 -37.88
N ALA A 138 2.29 -21.70 -36.98
CA ALA A 138 2.40 -20.27 -37.21
C ALA A 138 3.86 -19.80 -37.25
N THR A 139 4.18 -18.89 -38.15
CA THR A 139 5.40 -18.07 -38.04
C THR A 139 5.26 -17.08 -36.87
N ASP A 140 6.38 -16.49 -36.42
CA ASP A 140 6.33 -15.44 -35.39
C ASP A 140 5.46 -14.25 -35.85
N LYS A 141 5.49 -13.89 -37.13
CA LYS A 141 4.64 -12.79 -37.64
C LYS A 141 3.15 -13.13 -37.66
N GLU A 142 2.79 -14.36 -37.97
CA GLU A 142 1.40 -14.81 -37.88
C GLU A 142 0.93 -14.86 -36.42
N LEU A 143 1.77 -15.31 -35.49
CA LEU A 143 1.45 -15.34 -34.06
C LEU A 143 1.22 -13.93 -33.50
N GLU A 144 2.11 -12.98 -33.81
CA GLU A 144 1.97 -11.55 -33.48
C GLU A 144 0.67 -10.97 -34.05
N SER A 145 0.36 -11.28 -35.31
CA SER A 145 -0.87 -10.87 -36.00
C SER A 145 -2.13 -11.38 -35.28
N ILE A 146 -2.13 -12.61 -34.76
CA ILE A 146 -3.26 -13.17 -34.02
C ILE A 146 -3.49 -12.41 -32.70
N PHE A 147 -2.44 -11.97 -31.99
CA PHE A 147 -2.61 -11.14 -30.79
C PHE A 147 -3.30 -9.80 -31.09
N HIS A 148 -2.88 -9.12 -32.17
CA HIS A 148 -3.52 -7.88 -32.60
C HIS A 148 -4.96 -8.10 -33.03
N ALA A 149 -5.21 -9.16 -33.81
CA ALA A 149 -6.56 -9.55 -34.21
C ALA A 149 -7.47 -9.84 -33.01
N LEU A 150 -6.97 -10.55 -31.99
CA LEU A 150 -7.72 -10.85 -30.77
C LEU A 150 -8.20 -9.58 -30.06
N SER A 151 -7.42 -8.50 -30.13
CA SER A 151 -7.76 -7.21 -29.53
C SER A 151 -8.82 -6.41 -30.30
N ASN A 152 -9.18 -6.83 -31.52
CA ASN A 152 -10.21 -6.19 -32.35
C ASN A 152 -11.62 -6.75 -32.11
N TRP A 153 -11.72 -7.95 -31.52
CA TRP A 153 -13.01 -8.55 -31.18
C TRP A 153 -13.74 -7.72 -30.11
N PRO A 154 -15.09 -7.73 -30.08
CA PRO A 154 -15.86 -7.09 -29.02
C PRO A 154 -15.46 -7.52 -27.61
N GLU A 155 -15.70 -6.64 -26.63
CA GLU A 155 -15.35 -6.89 -25.25
C GLU A 155 -16.06 -8.14 -24.70
N VAL A 156 -15.28 -9.02 -24.06
CA VAL A 156 -15.79 -10.21 -23.37
C VAL A 156 -15.99 -9.93 -21.89
N GLU A 157 -16.99 -10.57 -21.28
CA GLU A 157 -17.29 -10.39 -19.85
C GLU A 157 -16.13 -10.84 -18.93
N SER A 158 -15.35 -11.83 -19.38
CA SER A 158 -14.25 -12.42 -18.63
C SER A 158 -13.16 -12.93 -19.57
N ILE A 159 -11.91 -12.91 -19.10
CA ILE A 159 -10.80 -13.59 -19.78
C ILE A 159 -10.95 -15.12 -19.82
N ARG A 160 -11.92 -15.67 -19.07
CA ARG A 160 -12.23 -17.09 -19.00
C ARG A 160 -13.40 -17.48 -19.89
N THR A 161 -13.98 -16.53 -20.63
CA THR A 161 -15.08 -16.84 -21.52
C THR A 161 -14.58 -17.77 -22.63
N ARG A 162 -15.44 -18.70 -23.05
CA ARG A 162 -15.20 -19.68 -24.12
C ARG A 162 -14.67 -18.98 -25.39
N ASN A 163 -13.89 -19.71 -26.17
CA ASN A 163 -13.16 -19.28 -27.36
C ASN A 163 -12.06 -18.23 -27.07
N PHE A 164 -12.36 -17.18 -26.30
CA PHE A 164 -11.36 -16.21 -25.88
C PHE A 164 -10.26 -16.86 -25.05
N ILE A 165 -10.64 -17.68 -24.05
CA ILE A 165 -9.68 -18.41 -23.22
C ILE A 165 -8.83 -19.37 -24.03
N GLU A 166 -9.46 -20.15 -24.92
CA GLU A 166 -8.77 -21.13 -25.77
C GLU A 166 -7.71 -20.47 -26.64
N VAL A 167 -8.06 -19.36 -27.31
CA VAL A 167 -7.12 -18.59 -28.12
C VAL A 167 -5.95 -18.08 -27.28
N TRP A 168 -6.17 -17.34 -26.19
CA TRP A 168 -5.03 -16.77 -25.46
C TRP A 168 -4.20 -17.84 -24.75
N THR A 169 -4.78 -18.95 -24.30
CA THR A 169 -4.01 -20.06 -23.72
C THR A 169 -3.18 -20.79 -24.76
N ALA A 170 -3.71 -21.02 -25.97
CA ALA A 170 -2.95 -21.64 -27.05
C ALA A 170 -1.80 -20.73 -27.52
N LEU A 171 -2.02 -19.40 -27.55
CA LEU A 171 -0.95 -18.43 -27.77
C LEU A 171 0.13 -18.50 -26.68
N ASP A 172 -0.27 -18.61 -25.41
CA ASP A 172 0.64 -18.75 -24.27
C ASP A 172 1.51 -20.01 -24.39
N ASP A 173 0.89 -21.15 -24.68
CA ASP A 173 1.55 -22.44 -24.87
C ASP A 173 2.53 -22.41 -26.03
N GLU A 174 2.17 -21.79 -27.16
CA GLU A 174 3.06 -21.69 -28.31
C GLU A 174 4.24 -20.73 -28.05
N CYS A 175 4.00 -19.59 -27.39
CA CYS A 175 5.09 -18.72 -26.93
C CYS A 175 6.03 -19.46 -25.94
N LEU A 176 5.49 -20.33 -25.07
CA LEU A 176 6.29 -21.17 -24.18
C LEU A 176 7.13 -22.21 -24.91
N ASN A 177 6.62 -22.77 -26.01
CA ASN A 177 7.38 -23.70 -26.85
C ASN A 177 8.60 -22.99 -27.47
N ARG A 178 8.45 -21.73 -27.89
CA ARG A 178 9.51 -20.92 -28.52
C ARG A 178 10.46 -20.24 -27.54
N TYR A 179 10.02 -20.02 -26.30
CA TYR A 179 10.71 -19.26 -25.25
C TYR A 179 12.21 -19.60 -25.04
N LYS A 180 12.61 -20.86 -25.22
CA LYS A 180 14.02 -21.26 -25.06
C LYS A 180 14.91 -20.71 -26.18
N ASN A 181 14.37 -20.62 -27.39
CA ASN A 181 15.09 -20.22 -28.59
C ASN A 181 15.05 -18.70 -28.80
N TRP A 182 14.04 -18.02 -28.26
CA TRP A 182 13.94 -16.57 -28.33
C TRP A 182 15.03 -15.84 -27.51
N THR A 183 15.63 -14.85 -28.18
CA THR A 183 16.49 -13.80 -27.64
C THR A 183 15.71 -12.89 -26.68
N HIS A 184 16.42 -12.07 -25.92
CA HIS A 184 15.77 -11.11 -25.01
C HIS A 184 14.88 -10.11 -25.76
N SER A 185 15.29 -9.67 -26.95
CA SER A 185 14.49 -8.75 -27.77
C SER A 185 13.20 -9.40 -28.25
N GLU A 186 13.24 -10.66 -28.68
CA GLU A 186 12.04 -11.41 -29.10
C GLU A 186 11.08 -11.60 -27.91
N LEU A 187 11.58 -12.04 -26.76
CA LEU A 187 10.75 -12.16 -25.54
C LEU A 187 10.05 -10.83 -25.21
N LEU A 188 10.80 -9.74 -25.24
CA LEU A 188 10.33 -8.41 -24.92
C LEU A 188 9.42 -7.79 -26.00
N SER A 189 9.41 -8.34 -27.22
CA SER A 189 8.44 -7.95 -28.25
C SER A 189 7.08 -8.64 -28.06
N TYR A 190 7.05 -9.84 -27.46
CA TYR A 190 5.82 -10.60 -27.22
C TYR A 190 5.16 -10.31 -25.88
N ILE A 191 5.94 -10.06 -24.83
CA ILE A 191 5.41 -9.71 -23.50
C ILE A 191 4.35 -8.58 -23.54
N PRO A 192 4.55 -7.48 -24.29
CA PRO A 192 3.55 -6.43 -24.44
C PRO A 192 2.23 -6.89 -25.07
N LEU A 193 2.23 -7.92 -25.91
CA LEU A 193 1.02 -8.42 -26.56
C LEU A 193 0.06 -9.05 -25.52
N PHE A 194 0.60 -9.76 -24.52
CA PHE A 194 -0.18 -10.26 -23.39
C PHE A 194 -0.74 -9.12 -22.51
N TYR A 195 -0.03 -7.99 -22.45
CA TYR A 195 -0.49 -6.78 -21.77
C TYR A 195 -1.65 -6.11 -22.53
N MET A 196 -1.56 -6.04 -23.86
CA MET A 196 -2.61 -5.52 -24.74
C MET A 196 -3.95 -6.26 -24.56
N VAL A 197 -3.92 -7.60 -24.53
CA VAL A 197 -5.13 -8.43 -24.33
C VAL A 197 -5.50 -8.62 -22.86
N ASN A 198 -4.79 -7.97 -21.93
CA ASN A 198 -5.07 -7.99 -20.48
C ASN A 198 -5.04 -9.38 -19.81
N VAL A 199 -4.15 -10.27 -20.25
CA VAL A 199 -3.99 -11.63 -19.67
C VAL A 199 -2.64 -11.88 -18.98
N THR A 200 -1.79 -10.86 -18.84
CA THR A 200 -0.44 -10.95 -18.23
C THR A 200 -0.37 -11.72 -16.90
N LYS A 201 -1.37 -11.58 -16.03
CA LYS A 201 -1.38 -12.23 -14.70
C LYS A 201 -1.65 -13.74 -14.75
N TYR A 202 -2.09 -14.25 -15.90
CA TYR A 202 -2.54 -15.62 -16.12
C TYR A 202 -1.66 -16.38 -17.11
N SER A 203 -0.81 -15.68 -17.85
CA SER A 203 0.14 -16.24 -18.82
C SER A 203 1.38 -16.81 -18.12
N ASP A 204 1.66 -18.09 -18.37
CA ASP A 204 2.87 -18.76 -17.90
C ASP A 204 4.10 -18.30 -18.71
N PHE A 205 3.94 -17.99 -20.01
CA PHE A 205 5.00 -17.38 -20.82
C PHE A 205 5.48 -16.07 -20.21
N PHE A 206 4.55 -15.17 -19.88
CA PHE A 206 4.85 -13.86 -19.30
C PHE A 206 5.66 -14.02 -18.01
N VAL A 207 5.20 -14.89 -17.10
CA VAL A 207 5.89 -15.12 -15.82
C VAL A 207 7.28 -15.71 -16.03
N LYS A 208 7.44 -16.76 -16.85
CA LYS A 208 8.75 -17.39 -17.09
C LYS A 208 9.71 -16.44 -17.80
N SER A 209 9.21 -15.62 -18.72
CA SER A 209 10.00 -14.59 -19.41
C SER A 209 10.56 -13.55 -18.46
N LEU A 210 9.74 -13.00 -17.55
CA LEU A 210 10.24 -12.04 -16.56
C LEU A 210 11.26 -12.67 -15.59
N GLN A 211 11.07 -13.94 -15.21
CA GLN A 211 12.05 -14.65 -14.39
C GLN A 211 13.39 -14.84 -15.12
N LYS A 212 13.38 -15.21 -16.41
CA LYS A 212 14.59 -15.31 -17.24
C LYS A 212 15.28 -13.97 -17.38
N LEU A 213 14.55 -12.93 -17.75
CA LEU A 213 15.09 -11.58 -17.92
C LEU A 213 15.74 -11.07 -16.63
N ALA A 214 15.10 -11.25 -15.48
CA ALA A 214 15.68 -10.89 -14.18
C ALA A 214 16.98 -11.66 -13.90
N SER A 215 17.01 -12.97 -14.13
CA SER A 215 18.20 -13.80 -13.95
C SER A 215 19.35 -13.51 -14.91
N LYS A 216 19.04 -12.84 -16.03
CA LYS A 216 19.97 -12.45 -17.09
C LYS A 216 20.17 -10.94 -17.14
N ALA A 217 19.87 -10.21 -16.07
CA ALA A 217 19.95 -8.75 -16.00
C ALA A 217 21.25 -8.17 -16.58
N LYS A 218 22.40 -8.83 -16.34
CA LYS A 218 23.71 -8.39 -16.85
C LYS A 218 23.78 -8.30 -18.38
N GLN A 219 23.01 -9.13 -19.08
CA GLN A 219 22.98 -9.24 -20.55
C GLN A 219 21.95 -8.31 -21.19
N LEU A 220 21.13 -7.62 -20.39
CA LEU A 220 20.11 -6.72 -20.90
C LEU A 220 20.71 -5.35 -21.24
N THR A 221 20.26 -4.79 -22.35
CA THR A 221 20.53 -3.38 -22.69
C THR A 221 19.78 -2.44 -21.73
N PRO A 222 20.15 -1.14 -21.66
CA PRO A 222 19.41 -0.18 -20.84
C PRO A 222 17.90 -0.18 -21.11
N GLY A 223 17.49 -0.08 -22.38
CA GLY A 223 16.06 -0.10 -22.74
C GLY A 223 15.35 -1.40 -22.33
N GLN A 224 16.02 -2.55 -22.49
CA GLN A 224 15.48 -3.84 -22.05
C GLN A 224 15.35 -3.95 -20.54
N LEU A 225 16.25 -3.34 -19.76
CA LEU A 225 16.13 -3.25 -18.30
C LEU A 225 14.90 -2.43 -17.90
N VAL A 226 14.70 -1.26 -18.51
CA VAL A 226 13.54 -0.39 -18.24
C VAL A 226 12.23 -1.13 -18.56
N GLN A 227 12.16 -1.75 -19.73
CA GLN A 227 10.99 -2.52 -20.17
C GLN A 227 10.73 -3.73 -19.26
N THR A 228 11.78 -4.46 -18.85
CA THR A 228 11.65 -5.58 -17.90
C THR A 228 11.07 -5.10 -16.56
N MET A 229 11.56 -3.98 -16.03
CA MET A 229 11.07 -3.40 -14.78
C MET A 229 9.63 -2.90 -14.88
N PHE A 230 9.23 -2.32 -16.03
CA PHE A 230 7.84 -1.97 -16.29
C PHE A 230 6.92 -3.19 -16.13
N PHE A 231 7.25 -4.30 -16.79
CA PHE A 231 6.42 -5.50 -16.75
C PHE A 231 6.46 -6.23 -15.40
N ILE A 232 7.55 -6.13 -14.64
CA ILE A 232 7.55 -6.52 -13.22
C ILE A 232 6.51 -5.70 -12.44
N GLY A 233 6.40 -4.40 -12.72
CA GLY A 233 5.38 -3.53 -12.15
C GLY A 233 3.94 -3.92 -12.54
N ILE A 234 3.73 -4.37 -13.77
CA ILE A 234 2.45 -4.94 -14.23
C ILE A 234 2.13 -6.26 -13.52
N TRP A 235 3.13 -7.12 -13.33
CA TRP A 235 3.01 -8.39 -12.65
C TRP A 235 2.69 -8.23 -11.15
N ARG A 236 3.19 -7.15 -10.53
CA ARG A 236 3.05 -6.82 -9.10
C ARG A 236 3.62 -7.89 -8.15
N LYS A 237 4.56 -8.69 -8.64
CA LYS A 237 5.32 -9.67 -7.86
C LYS A 237 6.80 -9.51 -8.15
N SER A 238 7.62 -9.76 -7.13
CA SER A 238 9.07 -9.78 -7.26
C SER A 238 9.50 -11.06 -8.00
N PRO A 239 10.26 -10.98 -9.11
CA PRO A 239 11.03 -12.13 -9.59
C PRO A 239 12.07 -12.55 -8.54
N PHE A 240 12.63 -13.76 -8.71
CA PHE A 240 13.58 -14.31 -7.73
C PHE A 240 14.87 -13.48 -7.65
N ASP A 241 15.26 -12.83 -8.75
CA ASP A 241 16.55 -12.14 -8.88
C ASP A 241 16.43 -10.62 -9.02
N MET A 242 15.53 -10.01 -8.24
CA MET A 242 15.42 -8.54 -8.20
C MET A 242 16.73 -7.84 -7.82
N HIS A 243 17.59 -8.51 -7.06
CA HIS A 243 18.87 -7.96 -6.65
C HIS A 243 19.84 -7.79 -7.83
N ASN A 244 19.90 -8.75 -8.77
CA ASN A 244 20.75 -8.57 -9.96
C ASN A 244 20.23 -7.46 -10.87
N LEU A 245 18.90 -7.27 -10.97
CA LEU A 245 18.34 -6.11 -11.67
C LEU A 245 18.79 -4.79 -11.02
N GLU A 246 18.68 -4.70 -9.69
CA GLU A 246 19.16 -3.54 -8.93
C GLU A 246 20.66 -3.23 -9.15
N LEU A 247 21.51 -4.26 -9.10
CA LEU A 247 22.95 -4.10 -9.36
C LEU A 247 23.24 -3.58 -10.77
N GLU A 248 22.52 -4.08 -11.77
CA GLU A 248 22.73 -3.66 -13.17
C GLU A 248 22.17 -2.27 -13.44
N ILE A 249 21.08 -1.88 -12.78
CA ILE A 249 20.57 -0.50 -12.80
C ILE A 249 21.63 0.44 -12.24
N LYS A 250 22.26 0.09 -11.11
CA LYS A 250 23.33 0.91 -10.51
C LYS A 250 24.54 1.04 -11.43
N LYS A 251 25.00 -0.05 -12.04
CA LYS A 251 26.17 -0.05 -12.95
C LYS A 251 25.94 0.80 -14.19
N LYS A 252 24.71 0.84 -14.68
CA LYS A 252 24.32 1.53 -15.91
C LYS A 252 23.62 2.86 -15.62
N TYR A 253 23.71 3.39 -14.39
CA TYR A 253 22.90 4.50 -13.91
C TYR A 253 22.92 5.72 -14.86
N ASP A 254 24.13 6.09 -15.30
CA ASP A 254 24.36 7.28 -16.14
C ASP A 254 23.79 7.15 -17.57
N LEU A 255 23.28 5.97 -17.94
CA LEU A 255 22.63 5.72 -19.23
C LEU A 255 21.11 5.91 -19.18
N PHE A 256 20.53 6.17 -18.00
CA PHE A 256 19.10 6.30 -17.80
C PHE A 256 18.69 7.76 -17.66
N THR A 257 17.58 8.13 -18.30
CA THR A 257 16.90 9.40 -18.04
C THR A 257 16.07 9.33 -16.77
N ILE A 258 15.56 10.47 -16.30
CA ILE A 258 14.66 10.53 -15.14
C ILE A 258 13.39 9.69 -15.34
N ASP A 259 12.86 9.64 -16.57
CA ASP A 259 11.67 8.85 -16.88
C ASP A 259 11.95 7.35 -16.88
N ASP A 260 13.14 6.93 -17.28
CA ASP A 260 13.56 5.52 -17.19
C ASP A 260 13.64 5.10 -15.73
N LEU A 261 14.25 5.94 -14.89
CA LEU A 261 14.32 5.75 -13.44
C LEU A 261 12.92 5.71 -12.82
N ALA A 262 11.98 6.52 -13.30
CA ALA A 262 10.61 6.51 -12.81
C ALA A 262 9.87 5.21 -13.16
N ILE A 263 10.02 4.69 -14.39
CA ILE A 263 9.45 3.40 -14.79
C ILE A 263 10.03 2.26 -13.93
N MET A 264 11.34 2.27 -13.72
CA MET A 264 12.00 1.27 -12.87
C MET A 264 11.53 1.39 -11.41
N SER A 265 11.31 2.61 -10.92
CA SER A 265 10.75 2.88 -9.59
C SER A 265 9.33 2.34 -9.44
N MET A 266 8.49 2.45 -10.47
CA MET A 266 7.17 1.82 -10.49
C MET A 266 7.28 0.30 -10.37
N GLY A 267 8.26 -0.31 -11.07
CA GLY A 267 8.57 -1.73 -10.97
C GLY A 267 8.84 -2.18 -9.53
N PHE A 268 9.84 -1.56 -8.88
CA PHE A 268 10.19 -1.82 -7.47
C PHE A 268 9.00 -1.61 -6.52
N PHE A 269 8.31 -0.47 -6.63
CA PHE A 269 7.21 -0.14 -5.74
C PHE A 269 6.01 -1.10 -5.90
N LYS A 270 5.59 -1.38 -7.13
CA LYS A 270 4.44 -2.25 -7.42
C LYS A 270 4.75 -3.73 -7.14
N SER A 271 6.01 -4.16 -7.23
CA SER A 271 6.45 -5.49 -6.80
C SER A 271 6.64 -5.63 -5.29
N LYS A 272 6.51 -4.53 -4.53
CA LYS A 272 6.79 -4.45 -3.08
C LYS A 272 8.23 -4.83 -2.76
N THR A 273 9.17 -4.40 -3.60
CA THR A 273 10.61 -4.63 -3.41
C THR A 273 11.30 -3.30 -3.15
N PRO A 274 11.89 -3.07 -1.97
CA PRO A 274 12.66 -1.85 -1.72
C PRO A 274 13.99 -1.91 -2.47
N ILE A 275 14.52 -0.75 -2.83
CA ILE A 275 15.92 -0.61 -3.25
C ILE A 275 16.76 -0.73 -1.98
N ARG A 276 17.73 -1.64 -1.97
CA ARG A 276 18.59 -1.95 -0.82
C ARG A 276 19.88 -1.15 -0.86
N ASP A 277 20.37 -0.85 -2.07
CA ASP A 277 21.56 -0.05 -2.29
C ASP A 277 21.24 1.43 -2.05
N MET A 278 21.67 1.94 -0.90
CA MET A 278 21.40 3.34 -0.53
C MET A 278 22.09 4.32 -1.47
N ASP A 279 23.27 4.03 -2.01
CA ASP A 279 23.94 4.92 -2.98
C ASP A 279 23.08 5.11 -4.24
N LEU A 280 22.43 4.04 -4.71
CA LEU A 280 21.47 4.15 -5.82
C LEU A 280 20.30 5.07 -5.46
N VAL A 281 19.71 4.93 -4.27
CA VAL A 281 18.61 5.80 -3.81
C VAL A 281 19.06 7.26 -3.71
N LEU A 282 20.26 7.53 -3.18
CA LEU A 282 20.78 8.89 -3.06
C LEU A 282 21.08 9.50 -4.44
N LYS A 283 21.60 8.73 -5.40
CA LYS A 283 21.76 9.18 -6.79
C LYS A 283 20.41 9.55 -7.43
N MET A 284 19.37 8.76 -7.18
CA MET A 284 18.02 9.08 -7.67
C MET A 284 17.49 10.40 -7.09
N ILE A 285 17.75 10.66 -5.80
CA ILE A 285 17.41 11.94 -5.16
C ILE A 285 18.17 13.09 -5.85
N ASP A 286 19.48 12.94 -6.04
CA ASP A 286 20.32 13.95 -6.67
C ASP A 286 19.86 14.23 -8.13
N SER A 287 19.45 13.20 -8.88
CA SER A 287 18.86 13.36 -10.22
C SER A 287 17.52 14.11 -10.22
N ILE A 288 16.65 13.87 -9.23
CA ILE A 288 15.38 14.62 -9.10
C ILE A 288 15.65 16.09 -8.79
N ILE A 289 16.62 16.38 -7.92
CA ILE A 289 16.98 17.76 -7.59
C ILE A 289 17.46 18.49 -8.86
N ALA A 290 18.36 17.85 -9.62
CA ALA A 290 18.91 18.41 -10.85
C ALA A 290 17.84 18.66 -11.93
N ASP A 291 16.85 17.77 -12.05
CA ASP A 291 15.79 17.85 -13.07
C ASP A 291 14.43 18.29 -12.50
N SER A 292 14.44 18.94 -11.33
CA SER A 292 13.24 19.29 -10.56
C SER A 292 12.20 20.09 -11.35
N LYS A 293 12.64 20.93 -12.29
CA LYS A 293 11.75 21.76 -13.12
C LYS A 293 11.06 21.01 -14.26
N ASN A 294 11.71 19.97 -14.81
CA ASN A 294 11.24 19.30 -16.03
C ASN A 294 10.56 17.96 -15.76
N VAL A 295 10.87 17.32 -14.62
CA VAL A 295 10.30 16.02 -14.29
C VAL A 295 8.76 16.09 -14.25
N HIS A 296 8.12 15.21 -15.03
CA HIS A 296 6.68 15.10 -15.09
C HIS A 296 6.13 14.55 -13.77
N GLU A 297 4.95 15.01 -13.36
CA GLU A 297 4.35 14.68 -12.07
C GLU A 297 4.13 13.18 -11.82
N VAL A 298 3.78 12.41 -12.87
CA VAL A 298 3.60 10.96 -12.77
C VAL A 298 4.94 10.27 -12.49
N SER A 299 6.00 10.70 -13.20
CA SER A 299 7.37 10.21 -13.02
C SER A 299 7.88 10.56 -11.61
N LEU A 300 7.70 11.82 -11.20
CA LEU A 300 8.09 12.30 -9.88
C LEU A 300 7.37 11.54 -8.75
N ALA A 301 6.06 11.33 -8.85
CA ALA A 301 5.31 10.57 -7.86
C ALA A 301 5.81 9.12 -7.73
N ALA A 302 6.18 8.46 -8.83
CA ALA A 302 6.76 7.12 -8.80
C ALA A 302 8.12 7.08 -8.09
N LEU A 303 8.99 8.04 -8.39
CA LEU A 303 10.30 8.19 -7.76
C LEU A 303 10.17 8.44 -6.25
N LEU A 304 9.31 9.39 -5.84
CA LEU A 304 9.08 9.70 -4.43
C LEU A 304 8.53 8.50 -3.64
N LYS A 305 7.65 7.69 -4.26
CA LYS A 305 7.11 6.46 -3.66
C LYS A 305 8.23 5.46 -3.37
N VAL A 306 9.14 5.20 -4.33
CA VAL A 306 10.21 4.21 -4.14
C VAL A 306 11.27 4.71 -3.16
N ILE A 307 11.61 6.01 -3.21
CA ILE A 307 12.53 6.64 -2.26
C ILE A 307 12.00 6.44 -0.84
N ARG A 308 10.76 6.88 -0.57
CA ARG A 308 10.13 6.70 0.75
C ARG A 308 10.06 5.23 1.19
N TYR A 309 9.83 4.32 0.25
CA TYR A 309 9.73 2.89 0.56
C TYR A 309 11.10 2.26 0.90
N SER A 310 12.17 2.82 0.35
CA SER A 310 13.55 2.32 0.49
C SER A 310 14.29 3.00 1.64
N THR A 311 13.98 4.27 1.93
CA THR A 311 14.60 5.04 3.03
C THR A 311 13.91 4.73 4.37
N LYS A 312 14.62 4.09 5.29
CA LYS A 312 14.11 3.77 6.65
C LYS A 312 14.86 4.46 7.77
N GLN A 313 15.97 5.10 7.46
CA GLN A 313 16.83 5.79 8.42
C GLN A 313 17.35 7.06 7.75
N THR A 314 17.49 8.12 8.53
CA THR A 314 18.17 9.33 8.09
C THR A 314 19.65 9.03 7.92
N THR A 315 20.16 9.17 6.70
CA THR A 315 21.60 9.01 6.38
C THR A 315 22.30 10.36 6.25
N ASP A 316 21.63 11.35 5.67
CA ASP A 316 22.13 12.71 5.44
C ASP A 316 20.96 13.71 5.22
N ASP A 317 21.28 14.91 4.73
CA ASP A 317 20.35 16.01 4.48
C ASP A 317 19.64 15.94 3.11
N ARG A 318 19.88 14.91 2.29
CA ARG A 318 19.38 14.87 0.89
C ARG A 318 17.86 14.90 0.79
N ILE A 319 17.14 14.25 1.71
CA ILE A 319 15.67 14.32 1.73
C ILE A 319 15.21 15.76 1.98
N TYR A 320 15.91 16.50 2.85
CA TYR A 320 15.59 17.90 3.08
C TYR A 320 15.89 18.74 1.82
N ARG A 321 17.06 18.59 1.20
CA ARG A 321 17.43 19.27 -0.05
C ARG A 321 16.48 18.95 -1.21
N LEU A 322 15.98 17.71 -1.28
CA LEU A 322 14.96 17.30 -2.23
C LEU A 322 13.65 18.07 -2.03
N LEU A 323 13.18 18.15 -0.79
CA LEU A 323 11.98 18.90 -0.44
C LEU A 323 12.15 20.40 -0.69
N ASP A 324 13.34 20.93 -0.43
CA ASP A 324 13.71 22.33 -0.65
C ASP A 324 13.73 22.70 -2.14
N ALA A 325 14.25 21.82 -3.00
CA ALA A 325 14.19 22.03 -4.44
C ALA A 325 12.74 21.94 -4.97
N LEU A 326 12.00 20.90 -4.57
CA LEU A 326 10.66 20.61 -5.11
C LEU A 326 9.56 21.53 -4.56
N GLN A 327 9.76 22.22 -3.44
CA GLN A 327 8.76 23.16 -2.91
C GLN A 327 8.47 24.34 -3.86
N HIS A 328 9.37 24.64 -4.81
CA HIS A 328 9.14 25.67 -5.83
C HIS A 328 8.26 25.17 -6.98
N GLU A 329 8.15 23.85 -7.13
CA GLU A 329 7.42 23.20 -8.22
C GLU A 329 5.97 22.85 -7.85
N ILE A 330 5.60 22.95 -6.58
CA ILE A 330 4.23 22.67 -6.07
C ILE A 330 3.10 23.27 -6.95
N PRO A 331 3.18 24.52 -7.44
CA PRO A 331 2.10 25.11 -8.25
C PRO A 331 1.81 24.38 -9.57
N ARG A 332 2.80 23.72 -10.18
CA ARG A 332 2.63 22.98 -11.44
C ARG A 332 2.26 21.51 -11.25
N LEU A 333 2.36 20.99 -10.02
CA LEU A 333 2.15 19.58 -9.71
C LEU A 333 0.69 19.32 -9.31
N SER A 334 0.13 18.17 -9.71
CA SER A 334 -1.16 17.71 -9.20
C SER A 334 -1.12 17.48 -7.70
N ILE A 335 -2.32 17.49 -7.12
CA ILE A 335 -2.55 17.17 -5.71
C ILE A 335 -1.98 15.78 -5.36
N MET A 336 -2.11 14.80 -6.25
CA MET A 336 -1.57 13.45 -6.05
C MET A 336 -0.04 13.46 -5.92
N CYS A 337 0.65 14.20 -6.78
CA CYS A 337 2.11 14.35 -6.67
C CYS A 337 2.50 15.11 -5.40
N ASN A 338 1.79 16.19 -5.07
CA ASN A 338 2.00 16.97 -3.84
C ASN A 338 1.82 16.13 -2.56
N VAL A 339 0.87 15.19 -2.55
CA VAL A 339 0.71 14.22 -1.44
C VAL A 339 1.96 13.35 -1.28
N HIS A 340 2.55 12.88 -2.38
CA HIS A 340 3.79 12.10 -2.32
C HIS A 340 5.00 12.93 -1.91
N LEU A 341 5.02 14.21 -2.27
CA LEU A 341 6.01 15.16 -1.78
C LEU A 341 5.90 15.34 -0.26
N ALA A 342 4.69 15.53 0.27
CA ALA A 342 4.47 15.60 1.72
C ALA A 342 4.90 14.31 2.44
N LEU A 343 4.61 13.15 1.83
CA LEU A 343 4.87 11.85 2.44
C LEU A 343 6.34 11.43 2.45
N VAL A 344 7.18 11.89 1.52
CA VAL A 344 8.57 11.40 1.42
C VAL A 344 9.38 11.67 2.69
N GLY A 345 9.12 12.80 3.36
CA GLY A 345 9.79 13.16 4.62
C GLY A 345 9.40 12.26 5.81
N THR A 346 8.23 11.62 5.77
CA THR A 346 7.68 10.88 6.91
C THR A 346 8.45 9.59 7.26
N SER A 347 9.10 8.94 6.28
CA SER A 347 9.83 7.68 6.54
C SER A 347 11.12 7.88 7.33
N THR A 348 11.72 9.08 7.22
CA THR A 348 12.93 9.49 7.95
C THR A 348 12.68 10.61 8.94
N LEU A 349 11.41 10.99 9.13
CA LEU A 349 10.98 12.13 9.96
C LEU A 349 11.70 13.45 9.62
N ASN A 350 12.02 13.67 8.35
CA ASN A 350 12.55 14.94 7.85
C ASN A 350 11.40 15.91 7.59
N LEU A 351 11.25 16.90 8.47
CA LEU A 351 10.25 17.95 8.35
C LEU A 351 10.79 19.10 7.49
N HIS A 352 10.05 19.50 6.46
CA HIS A 352 10.29 20.73 5.71
C HIS A 352 9.03 21.60 5.72
N GLU A 353 8.96 22.57 6.64
CA GLU A 353 7.74 23.34 6.91
C GLU A 353 7.25 24.12 5.69
N GLU A 354 8.12 24.84 4.97
CA GLU A 354 7.71 25.67 3.83
C GLU A 354 7.06 24.85 2.70
N CYS A 355 7.60 23.67 2.43
CA CYS A 355 7.02 22.71 1.49
C CYS A 355 5.60 22.31 1.92
N LEU A 356 5.42 21.92 3.18
CA LEU A 356 4.10 21.56 3.71
C LEU A 356 3.14 22.76 3.73
N HIS A 357 3.58 23.96 4.10
CA HIS A 357 2.76 25.17 4.04
C HIS A 357 2.23 25.43 2.62
N LYS A 358 3.08 25.34 1.59
CA LYS A 358 2.67 25.51 0.20
C LYS A 358 1.71 24.42 -0.28
N ILE A 359 1.92 23.17 0.13
CA ILE A 359 1.00 22.06 -0.17
C ILE A 359 -0.38 22.32 0.47
N ALA A 360 -0.44 22.69 1.75
CA ALA A 360 -1.70 23.03 2.42
C ALA A 360 -2.45 24.15 1.68
N LYS A 361 -1.77 25.25 1.32
CA LYS A 361 -2.37 26.36 0.56
C LYS A 361 -2.95 25.90 -0.78
N THR A 362 -2.23 25.05 -1.50
CA THR A 362 -2.66 24.52 -2.81
C THR A 362 -3.88 23.62 -2.68
N VAL A 363 -3.88 22.75 -1.67
CA VAL A 363 -4.99 21.80 -1.42
C VAL A 363 -6.24 22.53 -0.94
N ILE A 364 -6.13 23.55 -0.08
CA ILE A 364 -7.31 24.34 0.35
C ILE A 364 -8.06 24.91 -0.86
N LYS A 365 -7.34 25.45 -1.85
CA LYS A 365 -7.94 26.03 -3.07
C LYS A 365 -8.63 24.99 -3.96
N SER A 366 -8.28 23.72 -3.84
CA SER A 366 -8.73 22.62 -4.71
C SER A 366 -9.34 21.46 -3.90
N ILE A 367 -9.82 21.73 -2.68
CA ILE A 367 -10.17 20.69 -1.71
C ILE A 367 -11.32 19.81 -2.19
N SER A 368 -12.28 20.38 -2.91
CA SER A 368 -13.42 19.67 -3.51
C SER A 368 -13.01 18.67 -4.60
N GLN A 369 -11.87 18.88 -5.25
CA GLN A 369 -11.31 17.98 -6.26
C GLN A 369 -10.31 16.98 -5.65
N THR A 370 -9.90 17.20 -4.40
CA THR A 370 -8.97 16.32 -3.70
C THR A 370 -9.66 15.02 -3.32
N ARG A 371 -9.06 13.86 -3.65
CA ARG A 371 -9.60 12.55 -3.30
C ARG A 371 -9.51 12.33 -1.79
N MET A 372 -10.44 11.57 -1.23
CA MET A 372 -10.45 11.19 0.18
C MET A 372 -9.16 10.52 0.66
N LYS A 373 -8.58 9.67 -0.19
CA LYS A 373 -7.28 9.03 0.08
C LYS A 373 -6.15 10.03 0.17
N ASP A 374 -6.20 11.09 -0.63
CA ASP A 374 -5.18 12.15 -0.62
C ASP A 374 -5.33 13.02 0.64
N LEU A 375 -6.57 13.38 1.02
CA LEU A 375 -6.85 14.07 2.30
C LEU A 375 -6.36 13.25 3.50
N GLU A 376 -6.69 11.96 3.55
CA GLU A 376 -6.24 11.02 4.61
C GLU A 376 -4.72 11.05 4.75
N ARG A 377 -3.98 10.98 3.63
CA ARG A 377 -2.53 10.95 3.64
C ARG A 377 -1.90 12.29 4.02
N LEU A 378 -2.49 13.40 3.62
CA LEU A 378 -2.03 14.72 4.06
C LEU A 378 -2.23 14.89 5.55
N VAL A 379 -3.44 14.60 6.07
CA VAL A 379 -3.70 14.68 7.51
C VAL A 379 -2.76 13.76 8.28
N LEU A 380 -2.50 12.53 7.81
CA LEU A 380 -1.47 11.65 8.39
C LEU A 380 -0.10 12.33 8.45
N THR A 381 0.35 12.97 7.36
CA THR A 381 1.66 13.63 7.32
C THR A 381 1.75 14.75 8.35
N TYR A 382 0.78 15.68 8.35
CA TYR A 382 0.78 16.79 9.32
C TYR A 382 0.69 16.28 10.75
N SER A 383 -0.12 15.26 10.99
CA SER A 383 -0.26 14.62 12.29
C SER A 383 1.03 13.94 12.73
N THR A 384 1.74 13.29 11.81
CA THR A 384 3.04 12.67 12.11
C THR A 384 4.04 13.72 12.58
N PHE A 385 4.11 14.86 11.90
CA PHE A 385 4.99 15.96 12.26
C PHE A 385 4.46 16.87 13.37
N ASN A 386 3.25 16.62 13.88
CA ASN A 386 2.57 17.51 14.82
C ASN A 386 2.55 18.98 14.33
N LEU A 387 2.37 19.19 13.03
CA LEU A 387 2.45 20.50 12.38
C LEU A 387 1.05 21.02 12.06
N ILE A 388 0.77 22.26 12.48
CA ILE A 388 -0.36 23.03 11.98
C ILE A 388 0.15 24.00 10.90
N PRO A 389 -0.23 23.83 9.62
CA PRO A 389 0.32 24.65 8.56
C PRO A 389 -0.17 26.09 8.64
N LYS A 390 0.73 27.05 8.39
CA LYS A 390 0.42 28.48 8.34
C LYS A 390 -0.26 28.84 7.01
N THR A 391 -1.59 28.80 7.03
CA THR A 391 -2.47 29.13 5.90
C THR A 391 -3.49 30.20 6.29
N GLU A 392 -4.13 30.86 5.32
CA GLU A 392 -5.15 31.89 5.57
C GLU A 392 -6.34 31.31 6.34
N GLU A 393 -6.76 30.11 5.98
CA GLU A 393 -7.79 29.33 6.69
C GLU A 393 -7.14 28.09 7.32
N CYS A 394 -7.66 27.60 8.44
CA CYS A 394 -7.13 26.38 9.04
C CYS A 394 -7.39 25.17 8.14
N PHE A 395 -6.31 24.55 7.65
CA PHE A 395 -6.36 23.38 6.76
C PHE A 395 -7.27 22.26 7.32
N PHE A 396 -7.16 21.94 8.61
CA PHE A 396 -7.93 20.85 9.21
C PHE A 396 -9.42 21.18 9.36
N LEU A 397 -9.78 22.44 9.60
CA LEU A 397 -11.18 22.86 9.58
C LEU A 397 -11.78 22.66 8.19
N LYS A 398 -11.06 23.06 7.14
CA LYS A 398 -11.50 22.85 5.74
C LYS A 398 -11.64 21.37 5.40
N VAL A 399 -10.72 20.52 5.87
CA VAL A 399 -10.85 19.06 5.72
C VAL A 399 -12.12 18.56 6.41
N MET A 400 -12.39 18.96 7.65
CA MET A 400 -13.60 18.53 8.36
C MET A 400 -14.89 19.00 7.68
N GLU A 401 -14.93 20.25 7.19
CA GLU A 401 -16.05 20.78 6.40
C GLU A 401 -16.25 19.97 5.11
N GLU A 402 -15.17 19.69 4.39
CA GLU A 402 -15.22 18.88 3.16
C GLU A 402 -15.74 17.47 3.43
N LEU A 403 -15.32 16.85 4.54
CA LEU A 403 -15.77 15.50 4.92
C LEU A 403 -17.26 15.42 5.32
N ARG A 404 -17.88 16.56 5.67
CA ARG A 404 -19.31 16.65 5.97
C ARG A 404 -20.19 16.81 4.72
N LYS A 405 -19.60 17.19 3.58
CA LYS A 405 -20.34 17.45 2.36
C LYS A 405 -21.11 16.21 1.88
N PRO A 406 -22.42 16.32 1.58
CA PRO A 406 -23.22 15.20 1.06
C PRO A 406 -22.64 14.57 -0.20
N GLU A 407 -21.97 15.37 -1.04
CA GLU A 407 -21.31 14.94 -2.27
C GLU A 407 -20.24 13.88 -2.03
N ARG A 408 -19.67 13.81 -0.81
CA ARG A 408 -18.64 12.82 -0.44
C ARG A 408 -19.18 11.46 -0.07
N ILE A 409 -20.50 11.27 0.08
CA ILE A 409 -21.08 10.01 0.59
C ILE A 409 -20.69 8.81 -0.27
N SER A 410 -20.74 8.91 -1.61
CA SER A 410 -20.37 7.81 -2.50
C SER A 410 -18.89 7.42 -2.36
N GLU A 411 -18.01 8.41 -2.21
CA GLU A 411 -16.59 8.19 -2.00
C GLU A 411 -16.32 7.58 -0.61
N ILE A 412 -17.01 8.07 0.44
CA ILE A 412 -16.96 7.50 1.79
C ILE A 412 -17.36 6.02 1.76
N ASN A 413 -18.44 5.66 1.07
CA ASN A 413 -18.89 4.27 0.98
C ASN A 413 -17.87 3.38 0.26
N SER A 414 -17.19 3.92 -0.76
CA SER A 414 -16.16 3.19 -1.51
C SER A 414 -14.81 3.12 -0.79
N HIS A 415 -14.52 4.10 0.08
CA HIS A 415 -13.22 4.33 0.71
C HIS A 415 -13.35 4.57 2.23
N GLY A 416 -14.27 3.88 2.89
CA GLY A 416 -14.61 4.10 4.30
C GLY A 416 -13.43 3.97 5.26
N ARG A 417 -12.46 3.09 4.95
CA ARG A 417 -11.23 2.98 5.77
C ARG A 417 -10.40 4.27 5.73
N SER A 418 -10.25 4.88 4.56
CA SER A 418 -9.54 6.15 4.42
C SER A 418 -10.28 7.28 5.14
N PHE A 419 -11.61 7.30 5.09
CA PHE A 419 -12.43 8.22 5.88
C PHE A 419 -12.16 8.08 7.38
N ALA A 420 -12.27 6.86 7.92
CA ALA A 420 -12.04 6.58 9.34
C ALA A 420 -10.61 6.92 9.79
N CYS A 421 -9.60 6.57 8.99
CA CYS A 421 -8.21 6.94 9.27
C CYS A 421 -8.01 8.46 9.28
N CYS A 422 -8.58 9.18 8.32
CA CYS A 422 -8.48 10.64 8.26
C CYS A 422 -8.97 11.29 9.56
N ILE A 423 -10.11 10.83 10.09
CA ILE A 423 -10.69 11.35 11.34
C ILE A 423 -9.82 10.95 12.54
N ALA A 424 -9.28 9.73 12.58
CA ALA A 424 -8.38 9.32 13.64
C ALA A 424 -7.08 10.17 13.65
N TYR A 425 -6.56 10.52 12.48
CA TYR A 425 -5.37 11.38 12.38
C TYR A 425 -5.65 12.82 12.80
N LEU A 426 -6.83 13.39 12.50
CA LEU A 426 -7.23 14.69 13.06
C LEU A 426 -7.14 14.71 14.60
N GLY A 427 -7.48 13.60 15.25
CA GLY A 427 -7.37 13.44 16.70
C GLY A 427 -5.94 13.55 17.24
N LEU A 428 -4.92 13.16 16.46
CA LEU A 428 -3.51 13.33 16.85
C LEU A 428 -3.13 14.80 16.99
N LEU A 429 -3.74 15.67 16.19
CA LEU A 429 -3.55 17.12 16.22
C LEU A 429 -4.48 17.84 17.21
N GLY A 430 -5.35 17.10 17.92
CA GLY A 430 -6.28 17.68 18.88
C GLY A 430 -7.62 18.13 18.28
N PHE A 431 -7.94 17.72 17.04
CA PHE A 431 -9.24 17.99 16.42
C PHE A 431 -10.17 16.78 16.59
N TYR A 432 -11.28 16.98 17.31
CA TYR A 432 -12.23 15.91 17.67
C TYR A 432 -13.64 16.21 17.12
N PRO A 433 -13.87 16.07 15.79
CA PRO A 433 -15.18 16.31 15.19
C PRO A 433 -16.19 15.24 15.61
N VAL A 434 -16.95 15.51 16.67
CA VAL A 434 -17.89 14.58 17.31
C VAL A 434 -18.83 13.89 16.32
N ASP A 435 -19.41 14.66 15.39
CA ASP A 435 -20.34 14.16 14.38
C ASP A 435 -19.70 13.18 13.40
N LEU A 436 -18.45 13.44 12.99
CA LEU A 436 -17.71 12.55 12.10
C LEU A 436 -17.21 11.30 12.84
N ILE A 437 -16.82 11.44 14.11
CA ILE A 437 -16.46 10.30 14.98
C ILE A 437 -17.67 9.38 15.16
N ASP A 438 -18.83 9.96 15.47
CA ASP A 438 -20.09 9.22 15.63
C ASP A 438 -20.45 8.43 14.36
N LYS A 439 -20.33 9.09 13.20
CA LYS A 439 -20.56 8.45 11.89
C LYS A 439 -19.66 7.24 11.65
N VAL A 440 -18.38 7.30 12.04
CA VAL A 440 -17.43 6.18 11.89
C VAL A 440 -17.75 5.03 12.85
N LEU A 441 -18.15 5.34 14.08
CA LEU A 441 -18.45 4.33 15.11
C LEU A 441 -19.87 3.76 14.99
N ASN A 442 -20.69 4.31 14.10
CA ASN A 442 -22.00 3.79 13.75
C ASN A 442 -21.91 2.34 13.22
N LYS A 443 -22.83 1.48 13.68
CA LYS A 443 -22.86 0.05 13.33
C LYS A 443 -22.98 -0.21 11.83
N ASP A 444 -23.75 0.58 11.10
CA ASP A 444 -23.95 0.41 9.66
C ASP A 444 -22.69 0.77 8.89
N PHE A 445 -22.02 1.86 9.28
CA PHE A 445 -20.73 2.24 8.71
C PHE A 445 -19.67 1.15 8.95
N LEU A 446 -19.57 0.65 10.18
CA LEU A 446 -18.63 -0.40 10.54
C LEU A 446 -18.88 -1.69 9.73
N LYS A 447 -20.16 -2.08 9.60
CA LYS A 447 -20.57 -3.25 8.82
C LYS A 447 -20.25 -3.09 7.33
N LEU A 448 -20.53 -1.93 6.75
CA LEU A 448 -20.25 -1.62 5.35
C LEU A 448 -18.74 -1.63 5.05
N THR A 449 -17.95 -1.01 5.93
CA THR A 449 -16.52 -0.75 5.69
C THR A 449 -15.59 -1.91 6.08
N TYR A 450 -15.92 -2.61 7.17
CA TYR A 450 -15.07 -3.65 7.75
C TYR A 450 -15.74 -5.03 7.84
N GLY A 451 -17.05 -5.12 7.59
CA GLY A 451 -17.82 -6.34 7.75
C GLY A 451 -18.35 -6.53 9.18
N THR A 452 -18.94 -7.70 9.44
CA THR A 452 -19.68 -8.00 10.67
C THR A 452 -18.80 -8.28 11.89
N TYR A 453 -17.55 -8.72 11.68
CA TYR A 453 -16.67 -9.15 12.76
C TYR A 453 -15.72 -8.03 13.17
N CYS A 454 -15.70 -7.68 14.46
CA CYS A 454 -14.82 -6.65 15.01
C CYS A 454 -13.32 -6.95 14.79
N TYR A 455 -12.94 -8.22 14.59
CA TYR A 455 -11.57 -8.60 14.25
C TYR A 455 -11.09 -7.95 12.94
N ASN A 456 -11.99 -7.55 12.04
CA ASN A 456 -11.64 -6.85 10.80
C ASN A 456 -11.44 -5.34 10.98
N TYR A 457 -11.87 -4.77 12.12
CA TYR A 457 -11.71 -3.34 12.39
C TYR A 457 -10.23 -2.98 12.46
N GLY A 458 -9.90 -1.81 11.91
CA GLY A 458 -8.56 -1.25 11.99
C GLY A 458 -8.27 -0.57 13.33
N ARG A 459 -7.01 -0.22 13.60
CA ARG A 459 -6.60 0.45 14.85
C ARG A 459 -7.30 1.80 15.02
N GLU A 460 -7.55 2.50 13.92
CA GLU A 460 -8.26 3.78 13.86
C GLU A 460 -9.62 3.73 14.56
N ILE A 461 -10.33 2.61 14.49
CA ILE A 461 -11.64 2.44 15.14
C ILE A 461 -11.49 2.36 16.66
N LEU A 462 -10.47 1.65 17.15
CA LEU A 462 -10.14 1.60 18.58
C LEU A 462 -9.68 2.98 19.08
N THR A 463 -8.84 3.67 18.31
CA THR A 463 -8.40 5.03 18.60
C THR A 463 -9.58 5.98 18.75
N LEU A 464 -10.50 6.01 17.78
CA LEU A 464 -11.67 6.90 17.82
C LEU A 464 -12.60 6.59 19.00
N SER A 465 -12.83 5.31 19.28
CA SER A 465 -13.63 4.91 20.45
C SER A 465 -13.02 5.41 21.75
N ASN A 466 -11.70 5.26 21.93
CA ASN A 466 -11.02 5.68 23.15
C ASN A 466 -10.92 7.21 23.27
N VAL A 467 -10.53 7.88 22.19
CA VAL A 467 -10.41 9.35 22.13
C VAL A 467 -11.74 10.03 22.42
N SER A 468 -12.86 9.50 21.92
CA SER A 468 -14.19 10.04 22.24
C SER A 468 -14.52 9.98 23.73
N LYS A 469 -14.16 8.89 24.42
CA LYS A 469 -14.34 8.74 25.87
C LYS A 469 -13.44 9.68 26.69
N ILE A 470 -12.27 10.03 26.15
CA ILE A 470 -11.30 10.90 26.83
C ILE A 470 -11.68 12.38 26.65
N PHE A 471 -11.89 12.82 25.41
CA PHE A 471 -12.04 14.26 25.09
C PHE A 471 -13.47 14.71 24.79
N CYS A 472 -14.42 13.79 24.61
CA CYS A 472 -15.81 14.09 24.33
C CYS A 472 -16.78 13.48 25.37
N PRO A 473 -16.51 13.55 26.70
CA PRO A 473 -17.24 12.76 27.70
C PRO A 473 -18.75 13.10 27.82
N GLY A 474 -19.18 14.27 27.35
CA GLY A 474 -20.59 14.70 27.34
C GLY A 474 -21.30 14.56 25.99
N ALA A 475 -20.60 14.13 24.94
CA ALA A 475 -21.18 14.01 23.61
C ALA A 475 -21.89 12.66 23.41
N THR A 476 -23.03 12.66 22.75
CA THR A 476 -23.69 11.43 22.31
C THR A 476 -22.96 10.86 21.10
N VAL A 477 -22.06 9.91 21.34
CA VAL A 477 -21.26 9.23 20.31
C VAL A 477 -21.48 7.72 20.40
N ASN A 478 -21.66 7.07 19.25
CA ASN A 478 -21.66 5.62 19.12
C ASN A 478 -20.35 5.05 19.69
N ASN A 479 -20.44 4.04 20.55
CA ASN A 479 -19.26 3.48 21.20
C ASN A 479 -19.13 1.98 20.90
N LEU A 480 -17.88 1.52 20.84
CA LEU A 480 -17.61 0.09 20.83
C LEU A 480 -18.00 -0.53 22.18
N GLN A 481 -18.56 -1.73 22.13
CA GLN A 481 -18.72 -2.56 23.33
C GLN A 481 -17.35 -2.92 23.91
N ASP A 482 -17.24 -2.96 25.23
CA ASP A 482 -15.99 -3.26 25.94
C ASP A 482 -15.34 -4.57 25.46
N LYS A 483 -16.13 -5.61 25.19
CA LYS A 483 -15.63 -6.86 24.61
C LYS A 483 -14.91 -6.64 23.27
N HIS A 484 -15.42 -5.78 22.40
CA HIS A 484 -14.77 -5.44 21.13
C HIS A 484 -13.48 -4.65 21.36
N VAL A 485 -13.51 -3.68 22.28
CA VAL A 485 -12.33 -2.91 22.68
C VAL A 485 -11.21 -3.83 23.16
N GLN A 486 -11.51 -4.78 24.04
CA GLN A 486 -10.54 -5.74 24.56
C GLN A 486 -9.99 -6.69 23.48
N ILE A 487 -10.83 -7.18 22.55
CA ILE A 487 -10.39 -8.00 21.42
C ILE A 487 -9.42 -7.21 20.53
N MET A 488 -9.77 -5.95 20.23
CA MET A 488 -8.95 -5.08 19.39
C MET A 488 -7.64 -4.70 20.09
N ALA A 489 -7.66 -4.40 21.38
CA ALA A 489 -6.45 -4.13 22.16
C ALA A 489 -5.47 -5.30 22.04
N LYS A 490 -5.91 -6.54 22.31
CA LYS A 490 -5.08 -7.75 22.16
C LYS A 490 -4.48 -7.92 20.76
N LYS A 491 -5.16 -7.44 19.72
CA LYS A 491 -4.68 -7.48 18.34
C LYS A 491 -3.62 -6.40 18.04
N TYR A 492 -3.72 -5.23 18.66
CA TYR A 492 -2.98 -4.03 18.25
C TYR A 492 -1.85 -3.59 19.20
N THR A 493 -1.79 -4.14 20.40
CA THR A 493 -0.73 -3.88 21.38
C THR A 493 0.40 -4.90 21.27
N ASP A 494 1.63 -4.44 21.45
CA ASP A 494 2.80 -5.29 21.64
C ASP A 494 2.86 -5.81 23.10
N TYR A 495 3.51 -6.95 23.30
CA TYR A 495 3.81 -7.45 24.64
C TYR A 495 4.75 -6.50 25.39
N MET A 496 4.49 -6.26 26.68
CA MET A 496 5.35 -5.43 27.52
C MET A 496 6.68 -6.16 27.79
N PRO A 497 7.86 -5.58 27.50
CA PRO A 497 9.14 -6.23 27.77
C PRO A 497 9.27 -6.70 29.23
N SER A 498 9.82 -7.90 29.44
CA SER A 498 10.05 -8.45 30.77
C SER A 498 11.41 -9.16 30.86
N GLU A 499 12.10 -9.02 31.98
CA GLU A 499 13.37 -9.71 32.24
C GLU A 499 13.19 -11.24 32.30
N ASP A 500 11.98 -11.71 32.61
CA ASP A 500 11.65 -13.15 32.72
C ASP A 500 11.48 -13.83 31.36
N TYR A 501 11.37 -13.07 30.27
CA TYR A 501 11.12 -13.61 28.94
C TYR A 501 12.37 -13.57 28.07
N VAL A 502 12.85 -14.75 27.69
CA VAL A 502 14.04 -14.90 26.83
C VAL A 502 13.66 -14.64 25.37
N LYS A 503 13.90 -13.41 24.88
CA LYS A 503 13.87 -13.08 23.46
C LYS A 503 14.93 -12.05 23.07
N GLN A 504 15.19 -11.93 21.77
CA GLN A 504 15.98 -10.83 21.24
C GLN A 504 15.16 -9.54 21.25
N TYR A 505 15.41 -8.69 22.25
CA TYR A 505 14.78 -7.38 22.36
C TYR A 505 15.28 -6.42 21.30
N ASN A 506 14.38 -5.60 20.74
CA ASN A 506 14.78 -4.46 19.92
C ASN A 506 15.29 -3.29 20.78
N ILE A 507 15.84 -2.25 20.13
CA ILE A 507 16.47 -1.11 20.80
C ILE A 507 15.52 -0.41 21.78
N THR A 508 14.26 -0.20 21.41
CA THR A 508 13.30 0.47 22.30
C THR A 508 12.87 -0.42 23.44
N GLU A 509 12.68 -1.72 23.21
CA GLU A 509 12.33 -2.64 24.29
C GLU A 509 13.45 -2.75 25.34
N ARG A 510 14.72 -2.73 24.91
CA ARG A 510 15.86 -2.64 25.83
C ARG A 510 15.85 -1.35 26.65
N MET A 511 15.47 -0.23 26.03
CA MET A 511 15.31 1.04 26.75
C MET A 511 14.19 0.97 27.80
N VAL A 512 13.06 0.31 27.50
CA VAL A 512 11.99 0.09 28.49
C VAL A 512 12.52 -0.67 29.70
N LEU A 513 13.19 -1.80 29.47
CA LEU A 513 13.76 -2.62 30.55
C LEU A 513 14.77 -1.83 31.39
N ASP A 514 15.67 -1.08 30.74
CA ASP A 514 16.68 -0.28 31.42
C ASP A 514 16.06 0.87 32.24
N VAL A 515 15.06 1.58 31.72
CA VAL A 515 14.32 2.62 32.47
C VAL A 515 13.63 2.02 33.69
N MET A 516 12.95 0.87 33.52
CA MET A 516 12.31 0.18 34.64
C MET A 516 13.33 -0.25 35.69
N LYS A 517 14.50 -0.77 35.28
CA LYS A 517 15.58 -1.15 36.19
C LYS A 517 16.07 0.05 37.01
N VAL A 518 16.40 1.16 36.36
CA VAL A 518 16.87 2.38 37.05
C VAL A 518 15.83 2.89 38.05
N LEU A 519 14.56 2.89 37.67
CA LEU A 519 13.49 3.31 38.58
C LEU A 519 13.31 2.34 39.74
N ARG A 520 13.36 1.02 39.53
CA ARG A 520 13.26 0.03 40.62
C ARG A 520 14.38 0.20 41.63
N GLU A 521 15.60 0.46 41.16
CA GLU A 521 16.77 0.69 42.02
C GLU A 521 16.66 2.01 42.83
N THR A 522 15.86 2.98 42.36
CA THR A 522 15.74 4.31 42.98
C THR A 522 14.41 4.57 43.71
N GLN A 523 13.36 3.77 43.43
CA GLN A 523 11.98 3.97 43.91
C GLN A 523 11.47 2.84 44.81
N GLY A 524 12.36 1.97 45.32
CA GLY A 524 11.97 0.95 46.32
C GLY A 524 11.63 -0.43 45.76
N GLY A 525 11.94 -0.73 44.50
CA GLY A 525 11.91 -2.09 43.95
C GLY A 525 10.77 -2.39 42.97
N HIS A 526 10.53 -3.69 42.73
CA HIS A 526 9.62 -4.17 41.67
C HIS A 526 8.15 -3.83 41.89
N ASP A 527 7.71 -3.69 43.14
CA ASP A 527 6.30 -3.45 43.46
C ASP A 527 5.89 -1.97 43.24
N TYR A 528 6.86 -1.08 43.03
CA TYR A 528 6.67 0.37 42.86
C TYR A 528 6.74 0.83 41.39
N VAL A 529 7.22 -0.04 40.48
CA VAL A 529 7.45 0.29 39.07
C VAL A 529 6.91 -0.82 38.19
N VAL A 530 5.82 -0.54 37.46
CA VAL A 530 5.18 -1.51 36.57
C VAL A 530 5.21 -1.04 35.13
N GLY A 531 5.24 -2.00 34.21
CA GLY A 531 5.04 -1.75 32.80
C GLY A 531 3.59 -2.05 32.41
N GLU A 532 2.89 -1.09 31.81
CA GLU A 532 1.45 -1.24 31.60
C GLU A 532 0.89 -0.53 30.35
N HIS A 533 -0.19 -1.08 29.79
CA HIS A 533 -0.95 -0.47 28.70
C HIS A 533 -2.11 0.36 29.24
N ILE A 534 -1.85 1.61 29.62
CA ILE A 534 -2.89 2.56 30.07
C ILE A 534 -3.82 2.97 28.92
N LEU A 535 -3.23 3.20 27.74
CA LEU A 535 -3.95 3.56 26.52
C LEU A 535 -3.78 2.46 25.45
N SER A 536 -4.74 1.54 25.40
CA SER A 536 -4.67 0.31 24.60
C SER A 536 -4.76 0.49 23.08
N HIS A 537 -5.13 1.69 22.59
CA HIS A 537 -5.06 2.03 21.16
C HIS A 537 -3.66 2.43 20.72
N HIS A 538 -2.74 2.69 21.66
CA HIS A 538 -1.32 2.83 21.37
C HIS A 538 -0.66 1.45 21.40
N GLN A 539 0.28 1.23 20.49
CA GLN A 539 0.88 -0.09 20.31
C GLN A 539 1.76 -0.52 21.50
N ARG A 540 2.45 0.43 22.15
CA ARG A 540 3.43 0.14 23.19
C ARG A 540 2.91 0.61 24.54
N GLY A 541 3.18 -0.20 25.56
CA GLY A 541 2.93 0.15 26.96
C GLY A 541 3.92 1.18 27.47
N ASP A 542 3.67 1.65 28.68
CA ASP A 542 4.40 2.72 29.35
C ASP A 542 4.91 2.24 30.71
N VAL A 543 5.83 2.98 31.31
CA VAL A 543 6.29 2.72 32.67
C VAL A 543 5.47 3.58 33.62
N VAL A 544 4.87 2.96 34.64
CA VAL A 544 3.96 3.62 35.59
C VAL A 544 4.55 3.55 36.99
N ILE A 545 4.54 4.71 37.66
CA ILE A 545 4.93 4.88 39.06
C ILE A 545 3.86 5.73 39.78
N CYS A 546 3.84 5.68 41.11
CA CYS A 546 2.89 6.44 41.91
C CYS A 546 3.59 7.01 43.15
N ASN A 547 3.28 8.26 43.47
CA ASN A 547 3.70 8.91 44.72
C ASN A 547 2.48 9.32 45.54
N ASP A 548 2.57 9.25 46.86
CA ASP A 548 1.53 9.77 47.74
C ASP A 548 1.50 11.32 47.74
N GLN A 549 0.66 11.90 48.59
CA GLN A 549 0.55 13.36 48.73
C GLN A 549 1.80 14.02 49.36
N SER A 550 2.64 13.25 50.06
CA SER A 550 3.92 13.72 50.61
C SER A 550 5.06 13.65 49.59
N GLY A 551 4.82 13.01 48.44
CA GLY A 551 5.81 12.76 47.40
C GLY A 551 6.59 11.47 47.59
N ALA A 552 6.22 10.62 48.56
CA ALA A 552 6.86 9.33 48.79
C ALA A 552 6.33 8.26 47.81
N PRO A 553 7.16 7.32 47.34
CA PRO A 553 6.73 6.27 46.42
C PRO A 553 5.68 5.34 47.04
N VAL A 554 4.71 4.91 46.24
CA VAL A 554 3.62 4.00 46.63
C VAL A 554 3.61 2.77 45.72
N GLU A 555 3.27 1.61 46.29
CA GLU A 555 3.13 0.37 45.53
C GLU A 555 2.09 0.48 44.40
N VAL A 556 2.50 0.10 43.20
CA VAL A 556 1.70 0.14 41.96
C VAL A 556 1.27 -1.25 41.50
N LYS A 557 1.95 -2.30 41.97
CA LYS A 557 1.63 -3.67 41.62
C LYS A 557 0.18 -4.02 41.93
N ASP A 558 -0.43 -4.79 41.03
CA ASP A 558 -1.83 -5.24 41.09
C ASP A 558 -2.91 -4.14 41.12
N LYS A 559 -2.53 -2.86 40.99
CA LYS A 559 -3.47 -1.73 40.90
C LYS A 559 -4.24 -1.69 39.57
N PHE A 560 -3.78 -2.43 38.56
CA PHE A 560 -4.45 -2.57 37.27
C PHE A 560 -4.78 -4.04 36.96
N PRO A 561 -6.01 -4.51 37.22
CA PRO A 561 -6.39 -5.90 37.03
C PRO A 561 -6.25 -6.38 35.57
N ALA A 562 -5.70 -7.59 35.38
CA ALA A 562 -5.53 -8.19 34.06
C ALA A 562 -6.84 -8.37 33.27
N ARG A 563 -7.96 -8.57 33.97
CA ARG A 563 -9.31 -8.68 33.35
C ARG A 563 -9.74 -7.40 32.62
N ASP A 564 -9.20 -6.25 33.01
CA ASP A 564 -9.52 -4.94 32.44
C ASP A 564 -8.54 -4.56 31.32
N PHE A 565 -7.66 -5.48 30.90
CA PHE A 565 -6.74 -5.25 29.80
C PHE A 565 -7.50 -4.85 28.53
N GLY A 566 -7.06 -3.75 27.93
CA GLY A 566 -7.66 -3.19 26.73
C GLY A 566 -8.65 -2.07 26.98
N LEU A 567 -9.20 -1.94 28.18
CA LEU A 567 -10.03 -0.79 28.56
C LEU A 567 -9.15 0.40 28.95
N LEU A 568 -9.71 1.60 28.89
CA LEU A 568 -9.04 2.81 29.39
C LEU A 568 -8.89 2.71 30.92
N ARG A 569 -7.67 2.88 31.41
CA ARG A 569 -7.34 2.76 32.85
C ARG A 569 -7.11 4.15 33.41
N ARG A 570 -7.98 4.60 34.33
CA ARG A 570 -7.82 5.88 35.04
C ARG A 570 -6.96 5.68 36.29
N PRO A 571 -6.38 6.76 36.86
CA PRO A 571 -5.76 6.72 38.17
C PRO A 571 -6.69 6.04 39.20
N PRO A 572 -6.26 4.96 39.87
CA PRO A 572 -7.08 4.21 40.83
C PRO A 572 -7.52 5.02 42.06
N ASP A 573 -6.77 6.05 42.43
CA ASP A 573 -6.98 6.86 43.63
C ASP A 573 -6.45 8.29 43.42
N SER A 574 -6.50 9.12 44.47
CA SER A 574 -6.07 10.52 44.46
C SER A 574 -4.56 10.72 44.62
N ASN A 575 -3.77 9.65 44.60
CA ASN A 575 -2.31 9.77 44.62
C ASN A 575 -1.80 10.38 43.31
N THR A 576 -0.51 10.68 43.29
CA THR A 576 0.16 11.27 42.14
C THR A 576 0.64 10.16 41.21
N TRP A 577 -0.18 9.85 40.20
CA TRP A 577 0.12 8.81 39.22
C TRP A 577 0.93 9.37 38.05
N ILE A 578 2.11 8.80 37.82
CA ILE A 578 3.06 9.27 36.80
C ILE A 578 3.27 8.18 35.75
N VAL A 579 3.25 8.58 34.47
CA VAL A 579 3.43 7.69 33.33
C VAL A 579 4.59 8.18 32.46
N LEU A 580 5.59 7.34 32.30
CA LEU A 580 6.75 7.59 31.45
C LEU A 580 6.58 6.88 30.11
N VAL A 581 6.42 7.68 29.05
CA VAL A 581 6.24 7.21 27.68
C VAL A 581 7.61 7.06 27.01
N ILE A 582 7.99 5.83 26.67
CA ILE A 582 9.31 5.54 26.10
C ILE A 582 9.35 5.84 24.59
N ALA A 583 10.04 6.91 24.21
CA ALA A 583 10.18 7.37 22.83
C ALA A 583 11.44 6.82 22.17
N GLY A 584 11.27 5.82 21.30
CA GLY A 584 12.37 5.25 20.49
C GLY A 584 12.90 6.19 19.40
N ARG A 585 13.84 5.71 18.56
CA ARG A 585 14.47 6.51 17.49
C ARG A 585 13.47 7.16 16.51
N ASN A 586 12.35 6.50 16.24
CA ASN A 586 11.32 6.98 15.31
C ASN A 586 10.20 7.77 16.01
N ALA A 587 10.46 8.27 17.23
CA ALA A 587 9.51 9.05 18.00
C ALA A 587 9.77 10.56 17.93
N ILE A 588 10.96 10.97 17.49
CA ILE A 588 11.43 12.35 17.49
C ILE A 588 11.65 12.80 16.05
N ILE A 589 11.20 14.01 15.72
CA ILE A 589 11.39 14.62 14.39
C ILE A 589 12.88 14.86 14.17
N ASN A 590 13.38 14.45 13.00
CA ASN A 590 14.80 14.46 12.70
C ASN A 590 15.39 15.87 12.83
N GLY A 591 16.55 15.99 13.49
CA GLY A 591 17.21 17.27 13.72
C GLY A 591 16.55 18.16 14.79
N THR A 592 15.57 17.65 15.55
CA THR A 592 14.87 18.41 16.59
C THR A 592 14.75 17.61 17.90
N ASP A 593 14.25 18.27 18.95
CA ASP A 593 13.81 17.62 20.20
C ASP A 593 12.27 17.37 20.23
N ASN A 594 11.58 17.68 19.14
CA ASN A 594 10.12 17.59 19.06
C ASN A 594 9.66 16.16 18.80
N ALA A 595 8.70 15.69 19.59
CA ALA A 595 8.07 14.40 19.37
C ALA A 595 7.12 14.43 18.18
N THR A 596 6.93 13.27 17.54
CA THR A 596 5.89 13.09 16.53
C THR A 596 4.51 13.20 17.17
N GLY A 597 3.48 13.54 16.39
CA GLY A 597 2.13 13.72 16.94
C GLY A 597 1.53 12.46 17.56
N PHE A 598 2.03 11.27 17.22
CA PHE A 598 1.66 10.03 17.92
C PHE A 598 2.03 10.06 19.40
N PHE A 599 3.24 10.52 19.73
CA PHE A 599 3.72 10.60 21.11
C PHE A 599 3.17 11.84 21.82
N THR A 600 3.07 12.97 21.12
CA THR A 600 2.43 14.17 21.67
C THR A 600 0.96 13.93 22.04
N SER A 601 0.20 13.26 21.17
CA SER A 601 -1.20 12.89 21.47
C SER A 601 -1.28 11.92 22.64
N LYS A 602 -0.37 10.95 22.74
CA LYS A 602 -0.34 10.01 23.86
C LYS A 602 -0.15 10.71 25.21
N ILE A 603 0.79 11.66 25.29
CA ILE A 603 1.00 12.49 26.49
C ILE A 603 -0.28 13.28 26.82
N ARG A 604 -0.88 13.95 25.83
CA ARG A 604 -2.12 14.72 26.02
C ARG A 604 -3.29 13.85 26.50
N GLU A 605 -3.41 12.64 25.98
CA GLU A 605 -4.44 11.67 26.38
C GLU A 605 -4.27 11.19 27.82
N LEU A 606 -3.03 10.88 28.23
CA LEU A 606 -2.72 10.51 29.61
C LEU A 606 -3.02 11.65 30.58
N GLU A 607 -2.60 12.88 30.23
CA GLU A 607 -2.88 14.09 31.02
C GLU A 607 -4.39 14.33 31.16
N ALA A 608 -5.15 14.21 30.07
CA ALA A 608 -6.61 14.35 30.10
C ALA A 608 -7.32 13.27 30.94
N MET A 609 -6.67 12.12 31.17
CA MET A 609 -7.16 11.07 32.06
C MET A 609 -6.76 11.26 33.53
N GLY A 610 -5.96 12.28 33.84
CA GLY A 610 -5.52 12.60 35.20
C GLY A 610 -4.13 12.06 35.58
N TYR A 611 -3.34 11.58 34.61
CA TYR A 611 -1.95 11.19 34.86
C TYR A 611 -0.97 12.34 34.66
N HIS A 612 0.13 12.33 35.40
CA HIS A 612 1.31 13.13 35.07
C HIS A 612 2.15 12.38 34.04
N ALA A 613 2.19 12.84 32.80
CA ALA A 613 2.87 12.12 31.73
C ALA A 613 4.17 12.82 31.30
N ALA A 614 5.23 12.04 31.11
CA ALA A 614 6.50 12.54 30.57
C ALA A 614 7.04 11.64 29.46
N LEU A 615 7.65 12.25 28.45
CA LEU A 615 8.32 11.53 27.38
C LEU A 615 9.77 11.23 27.79
N VAL A 616 10.23 9.99 27.58
CA VAL A 616 11.64 9.60 27.74
C VAL A 616 12.26 9.45 26.35
N PRO A 617 12.91 10.49 25.80
CA PRO A 617 13.43 10.47 24.43
C PRO A 617 14.73 9.67 24.32
N TRP A 618 14.79 8.76 23.34
CA TRP A 618 15.98 7.97 23.01
C TRP A 618 17.22 8.86 22.80
N SER A 619 17.08 9.99 22.10
CA SER A 619 18.18 10.89 21.75
C SER A 619 18.94 11.48 22.95
N LYS A 620 18.27 11.56 24.12
CA LYS A 620 18.87 12.04 25.36
C LYS A 620 19.25 10.87 26.26
N TYR A 621 18.33 9.95 26.50
CA TYR A 621 18.54 8.83 27.42
C TYR A 621 19.68 7.89 26.96
N SER A 622 19.80 7.62 25.65
CA SER A 622 20.81 6.69 25.15
C SER A 622 22.26 7.19 25.25
N LYS A 623 22.46 8.46 25.63
CA LYS A 623 23.79 9.05 25.84
C LYS A 623 24.28 8.89 27.27
N LEU A 624 23.40 8.50 28.18
CA LEU A 624 23.68 8.33 29.61
C LEU A 624 24.17 6.90 29.85
N ASN A 625 25.29 6.75 30.54
CA ASN A 625 25.91 5.44 30.78
C ASN A 625 25.81 5.00 32.23
N LYS A 626 25.94 5.93 33.17
CA LYS A 626 25.93 5.63 34.61
C LYS A 626 24.51 5.59 35.15
N LEU A 627 24.31 4.79 36.19
CA LEU A 627 23.01 4.66 36.84
C LEU A 627 22.53 6.00 37.42
N GLU A 628 23.42 6.74 38.06
CA GLU A 628 23.12 8.01 38.73
C GLU A 628 22.68 9.07 37.72
N GLU A 629 23.37 9.17 36.58
CA GLU A 629 23.03 10.10 35.49
C GLU A 629 21.64 9.80 34.90
N LYS A 630 21.34 8.50 34.71
CA LYS A 630 20.02 8.05 34.24
C LYS A 630 18.93 8.36 35.26
N ALA A 631 19.19 8.09 36.55
CA ALA A 631 18.24 8.35 37.62
C ALA A 631 17.94 9.86 37.75
N GLU A 632 18.97 10.71 37.73
CA GLU A 632 18.82 12.16 37.75
C GLU A 632 18.00 12.66 36.56
N PHE A 633 18.30 12.17 35.36
CA PHE A 633 17.52 12.50 34.16
C PHE A 633 16.05 12.10 34.29
N LEU A 634 15.75 10.87 34.72
CA LEU A 634 14.37 10.41 34.91
C LEU A 634 13.65 11.22 35.99
N ASN A 635 14.31 11.51 37.12
CA ASN A 635 13.75 12.35 38.19
C ASN A 635 13.47 13.78 37.71
N SER A 636 14.32 14.34 36.83
CA SER A 636 14.07 15.65 36.22
C SER A 636 12.79 15.65 35.36
N LEU A 637 12.56 14.58 34.59
CA LEU A 637 11.35 14.41 33.77
C LEU A 637 10.10 14.25 34.64
N ILE A 638 10.20 13.44 35.70
CA ILE A 638 9.12 13.25 36.67
C ILE A 638 8.76 14.60 37.31
N THR A 639 9.75 15.31 37.87
CA THR A 639 9.56 16.62 38.51
C THR A 639 8.96 17.63 37.55
N TYR A 640 9.42 17.66 36.30
CA TYR A 640 8.88 18.55 35.27
C TYR A 640 7.39 18.25 34.99
N SER A 641 7.02 16.97 34.84
CA SER A 641 5.62 16.58 34.62
C SER A 641 4.70 16.98 35.77
N LEU A 642 5.18 16.89 37.01
CA LEU A 642 4.43 17.32 38.19
C LEU A 642 4.18 18.83 38.20
N ARG A 643 5.16 19.64 37.75
CA ARG A 643 5.03 21.09 37.69
C ARG A 643 4.11 21.59 36.59
N LYS A 644 4.08 20.90 35.43
CA LYS A 644 3.26 21.30 34.26
C LYS A 644 1.75 21.25 34.53
N THR A 645 1.33 20.43 35.48
CA THR A 645 -0.08 20.12 35.78
C THR A 645 -0.62 20.88 36.99
N LYS A 646 0.23 21.66 37.67
CA LYS A 646 -0.17 22.66 38.65
C LYS A 646 -0.42 23.98 37.94
#